data_AF-A0A0N8NXL2-F1
#
_entry.id   AF-A0A0N8NXL2-F1
#
_cell.length_a   1.000
_cell.length_b   1.000
_cell.length_c   1.000
_cell.angle_alpha   90.00
_cell.angle_beta   90.00
_cell.angle_gamma   90.00
#
_symmetry.space_group_name_H-M   'P 1'
#
loop_
_entity.id
_entity.type
_entity.pdbx_description
1 polymer ?
#
loop_
_entity_poly.entity_id
_entity_poly.type
_entity_poly.pdbx_seq_one_letter_code
_entity_poly.pdbx_strand_id
1 'polypeptide(L)'
;MNSFTRTAEHHTVPQTDTFDPSSGTLVERLLFNHRSIILGICVLLSLILGYQALSLKLNAAFEKMIPTDHPYVQNYLKNRGQLGEGGNTLRIAVEAKQGSIFDAAYLETVKKINDEVFLLPGVDRSYMKSLWTPATRWIGVTEEGFDGGPVIPDDYDGSAKSLDQVRQNVDRSGEVGRLVASNFKSSIVLLPLQDITSDDGKPLDYNALSGQLEQIRAKYETENIKIHITGFAKVVGDLIDGMRQMQLFFAATLVICGIVLFWYTRCVRSTLLVLLCSIVAVIWLLGLLPTLGFDLDPYSILVPFLVFAIGLSHGAQKMNGIMQDIGRGADKLVAARFTFRRLFLTGLMALVADAVGFAVLMIIKIPVIQDLAIAATIGVLTLILTNLILLPILLSYTGVSKAAAQREAANDKFSQLDAHHTRHPFWAFLDRFTERKWAGGAILIAVMLGAAGFTVSLHVKIGDLNPGAPELRPESRYNSDNRFMVSNFSASSDKYVVMVKTPQYYCANYQTLVSVDALEAQLQQLPGVVSTTSLAALSKQAAAGMNEGSMTWYEIPRNQGLLNAIITRAPRELFNQNCDLLTVYVYLKDHKADTLTSVVQTVEQFAATHNSDQIQFLNAAGNAGIEAATNIVVKRSNVQMLFMVYAAVIALCFITFRSWRAVVCTVLPLMLTSILCEALMVGLNIGVKVATLPVIALGVGIGVDYALYILSVTLTNLRNGSSLSDAYYLALLSTGKVVVMTGITLGIAVLTWVLSPIKFQADMGILLGFMFIWNMVGALVLVPALAHFLLKPKSFPVTA
;
A
#
# COMPACT_ATOMS: atom_id res chain seq x y z
N MET A 1 23.67 -22.21 -34.70
CA MET A 1 22.65 -23.27 -34.79
C MET A 1 22.11 -23.24 -36.23
N ASN A 2 22.90 -23.77 -37.18
CA ASN A 2 22.60 -23.76 -38.61
C ASN A 2 22.07 -25.13 -39.03
N SER A 3 20.75 -25.29 -39.10
CA SER A 3 20.10 -26.39 -39.82
C SER A 3 18.57 -26.17 -39.90
N PHE A 4 18.13 -25.05 -40.50
CA PHE A 4 16.71 -24.85 -40.84
C PHE A 4 16.59 -24.32 -42.26
N THR A 5 16.87 -25.19 -43.22
CA THR A 5 16.47 -25.04 -44.62
C THR A 5 16.09 -26.41 -45.15
N ARG A 6 14.81 -26.76 -45.07
CA ARG A 6 14.16 -27.70 -45.98
C ARG A 6 12.67 -27.38 -46.09
N THR A 7 12.22 -27.50 -47.32
CA THR A 7 10.99 -27.07 -47.96
C THR A 7 9.72 -27.70 -47.41
N ALA A 8 8.60 -27.00 -47.62
CA ALA A 8 7.25 -27.41 -47.28
C ALA A 8 6.83 -28.69 -48.04
N GLU A 9 6.80 -29.81 -47.33
CA GLU A 9 6.02 -31.01 -47.67
C GLU A 9 5.17 -31.37 -46.45
N HIS A 10 3.94 -31.85 -46.71
CA HIS A 10 2.93 -32.19 -45.69
C HIS A 10 3.52 -32.92 -44.47
N HIS A 11 3.67 -32.21 -43.35
CA HIS A 11 4.11 -32.80 -42.10
C HIS A 11 3.00 -33.72 -41.55
N THR A 12 3.24 -35.03 -41.65
CA THR A 12 2.59 -36.04 -40.82
C THR A 12 2.80 -35.68 -39.36
N VAL A 13 1.70 -35.55 -38.62
CA VAL A 13 1.74 -35.16 -37.20
C VAL A 13 2.31 -36.33 -36.42
N PRO A 14 3.46 -36.19 -35.73
CA PRO A 14 4.15 -37.34 -35.15
C PRO A 14 3.32 -37.96 -34.03
N GLN A 15 3.01 -39.25 -34.19
CA GLN A 15 2.47 -40.11 -33.13
C GLN A 15 3.60 -40.49 -32.15
N THR A 16 3.25 -40.90 -30.93
CA THR A 16 4.22 -41.26 -29.86
C THR A 16 5.31 -42.22 -30.32
N ASP A 17 4.98 -43.12 -31.24
CA ASP A 17 5.86 -44.19 -31.72
C ASP A 17 6.94 -43.67 -32.68
N THR A 18 6.82 -42.43 -33.17
CA THR A 18 7.76 -41.76 -34.09
C THR A 18 8.57 -40.65 -33.43
N PHE A 19 8.32 -40.35 -32.15
CA PHE A 19 8.91 -39.22 -31.45
C PHE A 19 10.16 -39.64 -30.65
N ASP A 20 11.33 -39.11 -31.03
CA ASP A 20 12.58 -39.38 -30.32
C ASP A 20 12.60 -38.72 -28.93
N PRO A 21 12.61 -39.51 -27.83
CA PRO A 21 12.61 -38.98 -26.47
C PRO A 21 13.92 -38.25 -26.11
N SER A 22 15.00 -38.49 -26.86
CA SER A 22 16.31 -37.83 -26.71
C SER A 22 16.39 -36.48 -27.45
N SER A 23 15.35 -36.11 -28.20
CA SER A 23 15.28 -34.81 -28.87
C SER A 23 15.06 -33.65 -27.88
N GLY A 24 15.54 -32.45 -28.24
CA GLY A 24 15.29 -31.22 -27.47
C GLY A 24 16.44 -30.80 -26.54
N THR A 25 16.18 -29.78 -25.72
CA THR A 25 17.18 -29.22 -24.80
C THR A 25 17.47 -30.18 -23.65
N LEU A 26 18.63 -30.03 -23.00
CA LEU A 26 18.98 -30.83 -21.81
C LEU A 26 17.93 -30.68 -20.70
N VAL A 27 17.45 -29.45 -20.49
CA VAL A 27 16.41 -29.12 -19.50
C VAL A 27 15.10 -29.86 -19.81
N GLU A 28 14.65 -29.83 -21.06
CA GLU A 28 13.43 -30.53 -21.46
C GLU A 28 13.56 -32.05 -21.25
N ARG A 29 14.68 -32.65 -21.65
CA ARG A 29 14.91 -34.09 -21.47
C ARG A 29 14.89 -34.49 -20.01
N LEU A 30 15.61 -33.75 -19.17
CA LEU A 30 15.64 -33.99 -17.73
C LEU A 30 14.23 -33.92 -17.14
N LEU A 31 13.44 -32.91 -17.53
CA LEU A 31 12.12 -32.68 -16.98
C LEU A 31 11.06 -33.71 -17.44
N PHE A 32 10.99 -33.98 -18.74
CA PHE A 32 9.94 -34.84 -19.30
C PHE A 32 10.26 -36.34 -19.17
N ASN A 33 11.53 -36.74 -19.16
CA ASN A 33 11.89 -38.14 -18.99
C ASN A 33 11.77 -38.60 -17.52
N HIS A 34 11.94 -37.68 -16.56
CA HIS A 34 11.79 -37.94 -15.12
C HIS A 34 10.55 -37.29 -14.51
N ARG A 35 9.49 -37.11 -15.31
CA ARG A 35 8.27 -36.39 -14.92
C ARG A 35 7.57 -36.89 -13.64
N SER A 36 7.66 -38.19 -13.32
CA SER A 36 7.10 -38.75 -12.09
C SER A 36 7.89 -38.35 -10.84
N ILE A 37 9.22 -38.31 -10.95
CA ILE A 37 10.12 -37.88 -9.87
C ILE A 37 9.89 -36.40 -9.57
N ILE A 38 9.79 -35.57 -10.62
CA ILE A 38 9.55 -34.13 -10.47
C ILE A 38 8.18 -33.86 -9.85
N LEU A 39 7.14 -34.60 -10.28
CA LEU A 39 5.84 -34.50 -9.64
C LEU A 39 5.91 -34.87 -8.14
N GLY A 40 6.63 -35.95 -7.79
CA GLY A 40 6.86 -36.34 -6.40
C GLY A 40 7.56 -35.25 -5.57
N ILE A 41 8.60 -34.62 -6.13
CA ILE A 41 9.30 -33.49 -5.49
C ILE A 41 8.36 -32.30 -5.30
N CYS A 42 7.57 -31.93 -6.33
CA CYS A 42 6.63 -30.81 -6.23
C CYS A 42 5.54 -31.08 -5.19
N VAL A 43 5.03 -32.31 -5.08
CA VAL A 43 4.06 -32.69 -4.04
C VAL A 43 4.69 -32.60 -2.66
N LEU A 44 5.90 -33.13 -2.47
CA LEU A 44 6.61 -33.06 -1.20
C LEU A 44 6.85 -31.60 -0.77
N LEU A 45 7.35 -30.77 -1.68
CA LEU A 45 7.55 -29.34 -1.43
C LEU A 45 6.23 -28.64 -1.08
N SER A 46 5.14 -28.97 -1.78
CA SER A 46 3.82 -28.40 -1.50
C SER A 46 3.31 -28.79 -0.11
N LEU A 47 3.58 -30.02 0.35
CA LEU A 47 3.22 -30.44 1.70
C LEU A 47 4.06 -29.74 2.77
N ILE A 48 5.37 -29.63 2.57
CA ILE A 48 6.29 -28.97 3.51
C ILE A 48 5.96 -27.48 3.64
N LEU A 49 5.89 -26.77 2.51
CA LEU A 49 5.59 -25.34 2.48
C LEU A 49 4.14 -25.07 2.91
N GLY A 50 3.20 -25.95 2.55
CA GLY A 50 1.82 -25.88 3.03
C GLY A 50 1.69 -26.00 4.54
N TYR A 51 2.48 -26.88 5.17
CA TYR A 51 2.55 -26.99 6.63
C TYR A 51 3.16 -25.73 7.26
N GLN A 52 4.23 -25.18 6.68
CA GLN A 52 4.85 -23.95 7.18
C GLN A 52 3.95 -22.73 7.01
N ALA A 53 3.13 -22.68 5.96
CA ALA A 53 2.16 -21.60 5.74
C ALA A 53 1.14 -21.48 6.90
N LEU A 54 0.86 -22.56 7.64
CA LEU A 54 0.00 -22.52 8.84
C LEU A 54 0.63 -21.76 10.01
N SER A 55 1.95 -21.58 10.00
CA SER A 55 2.70 -20.84 11.04
C SER A 55 2.81 -19.35 10.73
N LEU A 56 2.23 -18.89 9.63
CA LEU A 56 2.28 -17.49 9.20
C LEU A 56 1.55 -16.60 10.20
N LYS A 57 2.27 -15.63 10.78
CA LYS A 57 1.69 -14.64 11.68
C LYS A 57 1.22 -13.43 10.88
N LEU A 58 0.05 -12.91 11.28
CA LEU A 58 -0.44 -11.62 10.81
C LEU A 58 0.13 -10.55 11.74
N ASN A 59 0.88 -9.62 11.19
CA ASN A 59 1.48 -8.54 11.97
C ASN A 59 1.22 -7.19 11.29
N ALA A 60 0.60 -6.28 12.03
CA ALA A 60 0.35 -4.92 11.58
C ALA A 60 1.42 -3.99 12.18
N ALA A 61 2.68 -4.24 11.85
CA ALA A 61 3.79 -3.41 12.30
C ALA A 61 3.92 -2.15 11.43
N PHE A 62 3.11 -1.13 11.72
CA PHE A 62 3.15 0.16 11.03
C PHE A 62 4.50 0.89 11.18
N GLU A 63 5.30 0.53 12.19
CA GLU A 63 6.70 0.95 12.33
C GLU A 63 7.52 0.62 11.07
N LYS A 64 7.17 -0.45 10.34
CA LYS A 64 7.82 -0.82 9.06
C LYS A 64 7.53 0.16 7.92
N MET A 65 6.58 1.07 8.07
CA MET A 65 6.33 2.15 7.08
C MET A 65 7.18 3.37 7.33
N ILE A 66 7.78 3.48 8.52
CA ILE A 66 8.55 4.63 8.92
C ILE A 66 9.91 4.57 8.22
N PRO A 67 10.34 5.64 7.52
CA PRO A 67 11.67 5.68 6.92
C PRO A 67 12.73 5.90 8.00
N THR A 68 13.26 4.81 8.55
CA THR A 68 14.25 4.81 9.66
C THR A 68 15.53 5.59 9.37
N ASP A 69 15.89 5.72 8.10
CA ASP A 69 17.07 6.46 7.64
C ASP A 69 16.88 7.99 7.59
N HIS A 70 15.63 8.49 7.67
CA HIS A 70 15.38 9.92 7.57
C HIS A 70 15.87 10.64 8.85
N PRO A 71 16.53 11.81 8.76
CA PRO A 71 17.04 12.52 9.94
C PRO A 71 15.97 12.79 11.01
N TYR A 72 14.72 13.06 10.60
CA TYR A 72 13.61 13.31 11.53
C TYR A 72 13.31 12.08 12.37
N VAL A 73 13.23 10.92 11.72
CA VAL A 73 12.99 9.65 12.38
C VAL A 73 14.18 9.27 13.24
N GLN A 74 15.42 9.47 12.79
CA GLN A 74 16.60 9.23 13.63
C GLN A 74 16.62 10.11 14.88
N ASN A 75 16.26 11.38 14.75
CA ASN A 75 16.15 12.30 15.89
C ASN A 75 15.05 11.83 16.83
N TYR A 76 13.88 11.43 16.31
CA TYR A 76 12.81 10.86 17.11
C TYR A 76 13.26 9.59 17.84
N LEU A 77 13.82 8.60 17.14
CA LEU A 77 14.24 7.32 17.72
C LEU A 77 15.31 7.49 18.80
N LYS A 78 16.29 8.39 18.59
CA LYS A 78 17.32 8.71 19.59
C LYS A 78 16.75 9.34 20.85
N ASN A 79 15.67 10.09 20.74
CA ASN A 79 15.08 10.83 21.86
C ASN A 79 13.73 10.24 22.32
N ARG A 80 13.22 9.14 21.74
CA ARG A 80 11.88 8.58 21.98
C ARG A 80 11.61 8.34 23.46
N GLY A 81 12.59 7.80 24.19
CA GLY A 81 12.48 7.55 25.64
C GLY A 81 12.52 8.81 26.52
N GLN A 82 12.81 9.97 25.93
CA GLN A 82 12.85 11.27 26.62
C GLN A 82 11.62 12.14 26.31
N LEU A 83 10.77 11.71 25.37
CA LEU A 83 9.50 12.37 25.03
C LEU A 83 8.42 11.82 25.97
N GLY A 84 7.76 12.69 26.74
CA GLY A 84 6.87 12.25 27.84
C GLY A 84 5.54 11.60 27.44
N GLU A 85 5.17 11.62 26.16
CA GLU A 85 4.02 10.84 25.65
C GLU A 85 4.53 9.69 24.77
N GLY A 86 4.25 8.45 25.18
CA GLY A 86 4.43 7.26 24.35
C GLY A 86 3.67 7.42 23.03
N GLY A 87 4.28 6.99 21.91
CA GLY A 87 3.74 7.23 20.57
C GLY A 87 2.35 6.60 20.30
N ASN A 88 1.91 5.67 21.15
CA ASN A 88 0.64 4.96 21.02
C ASN A 88 -0.36 5.47 22.07
N THR A 89 -1.36 6.23 21.64
CA THR A 89 -2.40 6.75 22.53
C THR A 89 -3.79 6.50 21.96
N LEU A 90 -4.68 5.98 22.79
CA LEU A 90 -6.09 5.79 22.52
C LEU A 90 -6.90 6.90 23.19
N ARG A 91 -7.95 7.39 22.52
CA ARG A 91 -8.89 8.38 23.05
C ARG A 91 -10.30 7.83 22.93
N ILE A 92 -11.02 7.81 24.04
CA ILE A 92 -12.43 7.42 24.10
C ILE A 92 -13.22 8.67 24.49
N ALA A 93 -13.88 9.30 23.53
CA ALA A 93 -14.80 10.40 23.80
C ALA A 93 -16.20 9.84 24.10
N VAL A 94 -16.74 10.27 25.23
CA VAL A 94 -18.13 10.03 25.64
C VAL A 94 -18.89 11.30 25.32
N GLU A 95 -19.99 11.20 24.56
CA GLU A 95 -20.83 12.31 24.13
C GLU A 95 -22.21 12.20 24.76
N ALA A 96 -22.67 13.28 25.39
CA ALA A 96 -24.05 13.48 25.80
C ALA A 96 -24.86 14.02 24.61
N LYS A 97 -25.77 13.18 24.09
CA LYS A 97 -26.69 13.58 23.00
C LYS A 97 -27.70 14.64 23.45
N GLN A 98 -28.06 14.61 24.74
CA GLN A 98 -28.96 15.56 25.39
C GLN A 98 -28.27 16.16 26.62
N GLY A 99 -28.50 17.45 26.88
CA GLY A 99 -27.91 18.14 28.02
C GLY A 99 -26.42 18.45 27.85
N SER A 100 -25.65 18.25 28.93
CA SER A 100 -24.22 18.54 29.02
C SER A 100 -23.51 17.43 29.79
N ILE A 101 -22.16 17.47 29.84
CA ILE A 101 -21.37 16.55 30.66
C ILE A 101 -21.63 16.71 32.17
N PHE A 102 -22.24 17.80 32.61
CA PHE A 102 -22.56 18.10 34.01
C PHE A 102 -23.89 17.46 34.42
N ASP A 103 -24.00 16.16 34.22
CA ASP A 103 -25.12 15.33 34.64
C ASP A 103 -24.59 14.13 35.44
N ALA A 104 -25.29 13.79 36.53
CA ALA A 104 -24.82 12.74 37.44
C ALA A 104 -24.76 11.35 36.77
N ALA A 105 -25.72 11.03 35.91
CA ALA A 105 -25.75 9.76 35.19
C ALA A 105 -24.67 9.71 34.08
N TYR A 106 -24.41 10.85 33.43
CA TYR A 106 -23.30 10.98 32.50
C TYR A 106 -21.95 10.75 33.20
N LEU A 107 -21.68 11.48 34.30
CA LEU A 107 -20.41 11.38 35.03
C LEU A 107 -20.20 9.97 35.58
N GLU A 108 -21.25 9.33 36.10
CA GLU A 108 -21.20 7.93 36.54
C GLU A 108 -20.88 6.97 35.38
N THR A 109 -21.38 7.23 34.18
CA THR A 109 -21.03 6.43 33.00
C THR A 109 -19.56 6.62 32.61
N VAL A 110 -19.05 7.86 32.62
CA VAL A 110 -17.63 8.12 32.37
C VAL A 110 -16.75 7.45 33.43
N LYS A 111 -17.18 7.43 34.70
CA LYS A 111 -16.48 6.73 35.78
C LYS A 111 -16.39 5.22 35.50
N LYS A 112 -17.50 4.58 35.16
CA LYS A 112 -17.52 3.15 34.82
C LYS A 112 -16.61 2.82 33.64
N ILE A 113 -16.64 3.64 32.59
CA ILE A 113 -15.74 3.49 31.45
C ILE A 113 -14.29 3.64 31.92
N ASN A 114 -13.97 4.71 32.66
CA ASN A 114 -12.64 4.97 33.22
C ASN A 114 -12.09 3.75 34.00
N ASP A 115 -12.90 3.18 34.89
CA ASP A 115 -12.48 2.08 35.76
C ASP A 115 -12.29 0.78 34.98
N GLU A 116 -13.13 0.51 33.98
CA GLU A 116 -13.00 -0.67 33.12
C GLU A 116 -11.79 -0.57 32.19
N VAL A 117 -11.56 0.60 31.58
CA VAL A 117 -10.43 0.79 30.66
C VAL A 117 -9.08 0.83 31.37
N PHE A 118 -9.04 1.23 32.64
CA PHE A 118 -7.84 1.21 33.48
C PHE A 118 -7.25 -0.21 33.67
N LEU A 119 -8.12 -1.22 33.56
CA LEU A 119 -7.76 -2.64 33.68
C LEU A 119 -7.39 -3.30 32.36
N LEU A 120 -7.49 -2.60 31.22
CA LEU A 120 -7.13 -3.17 29.93
C LEU A 120 -5.63 -3.46 29.84
N PRO A 121 -5.24 -4.55 29.16
CA PRO A 121 -3.83 -4.90 29.00
C PRO A 121 -3.09 -3.84 28.18
N GLY A 122 -1.88 -3.49 28.62
CA GLY A 122 -1.01 -2.53 27.94
C GLY A 122 -1.33 -1.06 28.22
N VAL A 123 -2.33 -0.73 29.03
CA VAL A 123 -2.59 0.67 29.42
C VAL A 123 -1.51 1.18 30.38
N ASP A 124 -0.90 2.31 30.05
CA ASP A 124 0.00 3.01 30.95
C ASP A 124 -0.81 3.82 31.98
N ARG A 125 -1.11 3.15 33.09
CA ARG A 125 -1.95 3.65 34.17
C ARG A 125 -1.44 4.96 34.78
N SER A 126 -0.13 5.21 34.76
CA SER A 126 0.47 6.42 35.34
C SER A 126 0.21 7.68 34.52
N TYR A 127 -0.04 7.53 33.22
CA TYR A 127 -0.26 8.65 32.29
C TYR A 127 -1.70 8.70 31.74
N MET A 128 -2.57 7.79 32.16
CA MET A 128 -4.00 7.84 31.85
C MET A 128 -4.63 9.11 32.43
N LYS A 129 -5.45 9.82 31.63
CA LYS A 129 -6.14 11.05 32.03
C LYS A 129 -7.63 11.00 31.69
N SER A 130 -8.47 11.44 32.62
CA SER A 130 -9.92 11.56 32.51
C SER A 130 -10.40 12.60 33.52
N LEU A 131 -11.66 13.04 33.45
CA LEU A 131 -12.25 13.85 34.54
C LEU A 131 -12.14 13.16 35.90
N TRP A 132 -12.23 11.83 35.92
CA TRP A 132 -12.17 11.00 37.13
C TRP A 132 -10.75 10.63 37.60
N THR A 133 -9.70 10.94 36.83
CA THR A 133 -8.34 10.62 37.27
C THR A 133 -7.82 11.71 38.22
N PRO A 134 -7.16 11.36 39.34
CA PRO A 134 -6.60 12.33 40.29
C PRO A 134 -5.56 13.30 39.68
N ALA A 135 -4.96 12.91 38.56
CA ALA A 135 -4.01 13.72 37.81
C ALA A 135 -4.65 14.93 37.10
N THR A 136 -5.96 14.89 36.85
CA THR A 136 -6.69 15.99 36.21
C THR A 136 -7.10 16.98 37.29
N ARG A 137 -6.35 18.06 37.39
CA ARG A 137 -6.48 19.06 38.45
C ARG A 137 -6.85 20.42 37.89
N TRP A 138 -7.50 21.21 38.73
CA TRP A 138 -7.68 22.63 38.48
C TRP A 138 -6.79 23.45 39.40
N ILE A 139 -6.41 24.64 38.93
CA ILE A 139 -5.61 25.60 39.70
C ILE A 139 -6.24 26.97 39.50
N GLY A 140 -6.49 27.68 40.58
CA GLY A 140 -6.98 29.05 40.59
C GLY A 140 -6.07 29.94 41.43
N VAL A 141 -6.11 31.24 41.14
CA VAL A 141 -5.48 32.28 41.96
C VAL A 141 -6.60 32.94 42.77
N THR A 142 -6.44 32.97 44.08
CA THR A 142 -7.35 33.59 45.05
C THR A 142 -6.60 34.64 45.88
N GLU A 143 -7.31 35.41 46.70
CA GLU A 143 -6.69 36.38 47.62
C GLU A 143 -5.74 35.72 48.64
N GLU A 144 -5.92 34.43 48.92
CA GLU A 144 -5.07 33.65 49.83
C GLU A 144 -3.89 32.96 49.12
N GLY A 145 -3.84 32.99 47.78
CA GLY A 145 -2.76 32.43 46.96
C GLY A 145 -3.26 31.44 45.91
N PHE A 146 -2.50 30.36 45.69
CA PHE A 146 -2.91 29.29 44.77
C PHE A 146 -3.85 28.32 45.48
N ASP A 147 -5.04 28.12 44.92
CA ASP A 147 -5.97 27.07 45.32
C ASP A 147 -6.09 26.04 44.18
N GLY A 148 -6.39 24.79 44.52
CA GLY A 148 -6.54 23.75 43.51
C GLY A 148 -6.79 22.35 44.05
N GLY A 149 -7.50 21.56 43.26
CA GLY A 149 -7.91 20.20 43.60
C GLY A 149 -8.07 19.33 42.36
N PRO A 150 -8.43 18.05 42.53
CA PRO A 150 -8.90 17.25 41.39
C PRO A 150 -10.18 17.87 40.80
N VAL A 151 -10.40 17.66 39.50
CA VAL A 151 -11.57 18.24 38.82
C VAL A 151 -12.89 17.67 39.37
N ILE A 152 -12.96 16.35 39.56
CA ILE A 152 -13.99 15.74 40.38
C ILE A 152 -13.46 15.66 41.82
N PRO A 153 -14.09 16.33 42.79
CA PRO A 153 -13.65 16.32 44.17
C PRO A 153 -13.98 14.99 44.88
N ASP A 154 -13.23 14.66 45.93
CA ASP A 154 -13.38 13.39 46.67
C ASP A 154 -14.73 13.25 47.37
N ASP A 155 -15.40 14.37 47.66
CA ASP A 155 -16.73 14.45 48.28
C ASP A 155 -17.89 14.53 47.27
N TYR A 156 -17.62 14.30 45.97
CA TYR A 156 -18.64 14.32 44.93
C TYR A 156 -19.76 13.28 45.20
N ASP A 157 -20.99 13.77 45.29
CA ASP A 157 -22.19 12.98 45.62
C ASP A 157 -23.27 12.98 44.51
N GLY A 158 -23.01 13.65 43.38
CA GLY A 158 -23.98 13.81 42.28
C GLY A 158 -25.12 14.79 42.55
N SER A 159 -25.10 15.52 43.67
CA SER A 159 -26.06 16.61 43.92
C SER A 159 -25.83 17.77 42.96
N ALA A 160 -26.84 18.64 42.79
CA ALA A 160 -26.73 19.84 41.97
C ALA A 160 -25.55 20.75 42.39
N LYS A 161 -25.28 20.82 43.70
CA LYS A 161 -24.13 21.57 44.24
C LYS A 161 -22.79 20.97 43.79
N SER A 162 -22.65 19.64 43.87
CA SER A 162 -21.45 18.95 43.41
C SER A 162 -21.24 19.07 41.91
N LEU A 163 -22.32 19.03 41.11
CA LEU A 163 -22.26 19.25 39.66
C LEU A 163 -21.82 20.66 39.30
N ASP A 164 -22.34 21.68 39.99
CA ASP A 164 -21.90 23.07 39.80
C ASP A 164 -20.44 23.27 40.21
N GLN A 165 -19.98 22.61 41.28
CA GLN A 165 -18.57 22.62 41.67
C GLN A 165 -17.69 21.98 40.58
N VAL A 166 -18.10 20.83 40.02
CA VAL A 166 -17.39 20.18 38.91
C VAL A 166 -17.31 21.09 37.69
N ARG A 167 -18.40 21.80 37.36
CA ARG A 167 -18.38 22.80 36.27
C ARG A 167 -17.33 23.88 36.50
N GLN A 168 -17.30 24.48 37.69
CA GLN A 168 -16.29 25.50 38.01
C GLN A 168 -14.86 24.94 37.96
N ASN A 169 -14.67 23.70 38.45
CA ASN A 169 -13.38 23.03 38.40
C ASN A 169 -12.93 22.76 36.96
N VAL A 170 -13.83 22.30 36.09
CA VAL A 170 -13.55 22.10 34.66
C VAL A 170 -13.12 23.41 34.00
N ASP A 171 -13.86 24.51 34.22
CA ASP A 171 -13.53 25.81 33.64
C ASP A 171 -12.13 26.31 34.08
N ARG A 172 -11.75 26.05 35.33
CA ARG A 172 -10.43 26.42 35.89
C ARG A 172 -9.30 25.44 35.53
N SER A 173 -9.62 24.26 35.04
CA SER A 173 -8.61 23.20 34.80
C SER A 173 -7.73 23.44 33.58
N GLY A 174 -8.19 24.26 32.62
CA GLY A 174 -7.53 24.37 31.31
C GLY A 174 -7.72 23.12 30.43
N GLU A 175 -8.63 22.21 30.81
CA GLU A 175 -8.92 20.99 30.05
C GLU A 175 -10.01 21.16 28.99
N VAL A 176 -10.64 22.34 28.93
CA VAL A 176 -11.59 22.69 27.85
C VAL A 176 -10.82 22.79 26.54
N GLY A 177 -11.29 22.05 25.53
CA GLY A 177 -10.60 21.79 24.27
C GLY A 177 -9.61 20.62 24.31
N ARG A 178 -9.26 20.07 25.48
CA ARG A 178 -8.29 18.95 25.62
C ARG A 178 -8.97 17.66 26.04
N LEU A 179 -9.47 17.59 27.28
CA LEU A 179 -10.26 16.46 27.80
C LEU A 179 -11.76 16.75 27.77
N VAL A 180 -12.18 18.01 27.73
CA VAL A 180 -13.60 18.41 27.65
C VAL A 180 -13.81 19.17 26.36
N ALA A 181 -14.86 18.86 25.61
CA ALA A 181 -15.18 19.59 24.39
C ALA A 181 -15.61 21.03 24.72
N SER A 182 -15.29 21.99 23.83
CA SER A 182 -15.60 23.41 24.04
C SER A 182 -17.10 23.72 24.16
N ASN A 183 -17.97 22.78 23.74
CA ASN A 183 -19.42 22.88 23.87
C ASN A 183 -19.97 22.20 25.14
N PHE A 184 -19.11 21.65 26.00
CA PHE A 184 -19.46 20.90 27.22
C PHE A 184 -20.42 19.73 26.99
N LYS A 185 -20.43 19.14 25.79
CA LYS A 185 -21.26 17.97 25.46
C LYS A 185 -20.50 16.65 25.46
N SER A 186 -19.17 16.67 25.53
CA SER A 186 -18.39 15.44 25.55
C SER A 186 -17.10 15.58 26.36
N SER A 187 -16.60 14.45 26.83
CA SER A 187 -15.33 14.34 27.54
C SER A 187 -14.52 13.12 27.06
N ILE A 188 -13.19 13.23 27.07
CA ILE A 188 -12.25 12.20 26.64
C ILE A 188 -11.68 11.47 27.86
N VAL A 189 -11.63 10.15 27.76
CA VAL A 189 -10.71 9.30 28.50
C VAL A 189 -9.49 9.05 27.61
N LEU A 190 -8.33 9.55 28.03
CA LEU A 190 -7.05 9.44 27.34
C LEU A 190 -6.26 8.25 27.90
N LEU A 191 -5.90 7.33 27.03
CA LEU A 191 -5.23 6.08 27.37
C LEU A 191 -3.92 5.93 26.59
N PRO A 192 -2.78 6.31 27.18
CA PRO A 192 -1.48 5.93 26.66
C PRO A 192 -1.31 4.41 26.74
N LEU A 193 -0.76 3.80 25.70
CA LEU A 193 -0.53 2.37 25.60
C LEU A 193 0.96 2.06 25.54
N GLN A 194 1.36 1.00 26.22
CA GLN A 194 2.68 0.39 26.15
C GLN A 194 2.68 -0.68 25.05
N ASP A 195 3.73 -0.70 24.24
CA ASP A 195 3.87 -1.68 23.15
C ASP A 195 4.07 -3.12 23.67
N ILE A 196 4.55 -3.25 24.92
CA ILE A 196 4.76 -4.51 25.63
C ILE A 196 3.87 -4.50 26.88
N THR A 197 3.09 -5.55 27.09
CA THR A 197 2.28 -5.68 28.28
C THR A 197 3.16 -5.96 29.50
N SER A 198 2.97 -5.17 30.55
CA SER A 198 3.71 -5.30 31.82
C SER A 198 3.45 -6.65 32.52
N ASP A 199 2.31 -7.29 32.26
CA ASP A 199 1.91 -8.55 32.91
C ASP A 199 2.62 -9.78 32.30
N ASP A 200 2.79 -9.82 30.97
CA ASP A 200 3.22 -11.03 30.24
C ASP A 200 4.54 -10.85 29.47
N GLY A 201 5.03 -9.62 29.33
CA GLY A 201 6.17 -9.29 28.48
C GLY A 201 5.93 -9.52 26.98
N LYS A 202 4.67 -9.70 26.57
CA LYS A 202 4.29 -9.94 25.17
C LYS A 202 3.93 -8.63 24.46
N PRO A 203 4.09 -8.56 23.13
CA PRO A 203 3.55 -7.46 22.34
C PRO A 203 2.03 -7.33 22.55
N LEU A 204 1.54 -6.09 22.61
CA LEU A 204 0.11 -5.82 22.73
C LEU A 204 -0.67 -6.38 21.51
N ASP A 205 -1.69 -7.20 21.77
CA ASP A 205 -2.59 -7.70 20.72
C ASP A 205 -3.65 -6.65 20.40
N TYR A 206 -3.42 -5.93 19.29
CA TYR A 206 -4.33 -4.89 18.81
C TYR A 206 -5.70 -5.41 18.38
N ASN A 207 -5.81 -6.64 17.89
CA ASN A 207 -7.11 -7.20 17.50
C ASN A 207 -7.95 -7.49 18.74
N ALA A 208 -7.36 -8.12 19.75
CA ALA A 208 -8.02 -8.38 21.03
C ALA A 208 -8.43 -7.08 21.73
N LEU A 209 -7.53 -6.09 21.78
CA LEU A 209 -7.82 -4.78 22.36
C LEU A 209 -8.96 -4.06 21.62
N SER A 210 -8.94 -4.05 20.28
CA SER A 210 -10.02 -3.46 19.48
C SER A 210 -11.37 -4.11 19.76
N GLY A 211 -11.39 -5.45 19.85
CA GLY A 211 -12.60 -6.20 20.23
C GLY A 211 -13.13 -5.81 21.61
N GLN A 212 -12.26 -5.65 22.60
CA GLN A 212 -12.64 -5.18 23.94
C GLN A 212 -13.18 -3.75 23.93
N LEU A 213 -12.59 -2.86 23.13
CA LEU A 213 -13.07 -1.48 22.98
C LEU A 213 -14.46 -1.41 22.36
N GLU A 214 -14.74 -2.25 21.37
CA GLU A 214 -16.08 -2.33 20.77
C GLU A 214 -17.10 -2.98 21.73
N GLN A 215 -16.69 -3.88 22.62
CA GLN A 215 -17.55 -4.38 23.71
C GLN A 215 -17.89 -3.27 24.71
N ILE A 216 -16.90 -2.45 25.11
CA ILE A 216 -17.13 -1.28 25.98
C ILE A 216 -18.08 -0.30 25.29
N ARG A 217 -17.88 -0.04 24.00
CA ARG A 217 -18.80 0.81 23.22
C ARG A 217 -20.22 0.26 23.26
N ALA A 218 -20.41 -1.02 22.93
CA ALA A 218 -21.73 -1.65 22.89
C ALA A 218 -22.42 -1.69 24.27
N LYS A 219 -21.64 -1.77 25.35
CA LYS A 219 -22.12 -1.82 26.74
C LYS A 219 -22.62 -0.46 27.24
N TYR A 220 -21.97 0.63 26.86
CA TYR A 220 -22.24 1.98 27.40
C TYR A 220 -22.89 2.95 26.41
N GLU A 221 -22.92 2.65 25.12
CA GLU A 221 -23.66 3.45 24.13
C GLU A 221 -25.17 3.28 24.33
N THR A 222 -25.90 4.39 24.52
CA THR A 222 -27.33 4.41 24.80
C THR A 222 -28.04 5.46 23.93
N GLU A 223 -29.35 5.65 24.13
CA GLU A 223 -30.09 6.73 23.47
C GLU A 223 -29.58 8.13 23.85
N ASN A 224 -29.01 8.29 25.05
CA ASN A 224 -28.50 9.56 25.57
C ASN A 224 -26.98 9.70 25.48
N ILE A 225 -26.24 8.59 25.35
CA ILE A 225 -24.77 8.58 25.33
C ILE A 225 -24.28 7.97 24.01
N LYS A 226 -23.35 8.65 23.35
CA LYS A 226 -22.60 8.13 22.20
C LYS A 226 -21.13 7.97 22.57
N ILE A 227 -20.47 6.94 22.02
CA ILE A 227 -19.06 6.68 22.29
C ILE A 227 -18.29 6.71 20.97
N HIS A 228 -17.21 7.49 20.98
CA HIS A 228 -16.29 7.68 19.87
C HIS A 228 -14.90 7.21 20.27
N ILE A 229 -14.31 6.30 19.50
CA ILE A 229 -13.02 5.68 19.85
C ILE A 229 -12.03 5.96 18.72
N THR A 230 -10.92 6.58 19.06
CA THR A 230 -9.83 6.93 18.14
C THR A 230 -8.47 6.59 18.73
N GLY A 231 -7.44 6.58 17.90
CA GLY A 231 -6.09 6.21 18.29
C GLY A 231 -5.50 5.11 17.40
N PHE A 232 -4.18 4.94 17.50
CA PHE A 232 -3.43 4.07 16.61
C PHE A 232 -3.82 2.60 16.74
N ALA A 233 -3.86 2.07 17.97
CA ALA A 233 -4.27 0.70 18.26
C ALA A 233 -5.64 0.33 17.65
N LYS A 234 -6.59 1.27 17.64
CA LYS A 234 -7.92 1.06 17.09
C LYS A 234 -7.92 0.96 15.55
N VAL A 235 -7.14 1.80 14.86
CA VAL A 235 -6.97 1.70 13.39
C VAL A 235 -6.41 0.34 13.02
N VAL A 236 -5.38 -0.10 13.74
CA VAL A 236 -4.73 -1.39 13.50
C VAL A 236 -5.71 -2.54 13.70
N GLY A 237 -6.50 -2.52 14.78
CA GLY A 237 -7.55 -3.50 15.01
C GLY A 237 -8.57 -3.58 13.87
N ASP A 238 -9.07 -2.42 13.42
CA ASP A 238 -10.03 -2.32 12.31
C ASP A 238 -9.44 -2.80 10.97
N LEU A 239 -8.15 -2.56 10.73
CA LEU A 239 -7.44 -3.09 9.55
C LEU A 239 -7.34 -4.61 9.60
N ILE A 240 -6.97 -5.19 10.74
CA ILE A 240 -6.88 -6.65 10.91
C ILE A 240 -8.25 -7.31 10.72
N ASP A 241 -9.32 -6.72 11.27
CA ASP A 241 -10.68 -7.23 11.04
C ASP A 241 -11.08 -7.15 9.57
N GLY A 242 -10.68 -6.07 8.87
CA GLY A 242 -10.84 -5.93 7.43
C GLY A 242 -10.08 -6.96 6.60
N MET A 243 -8.96 -7.52 7.09
CA MET A 243 -8.19 -8.57 6.37
C MET A 243 -9.01 -9.84 6.16
N ARG A 244 -9.93 -10.19 7.07
CA ARG A 244 -10.86 -11.32 6.83
C ARG A 244 -11.72 -11.09 5.59
N GLN A 245 -12.15 -9.84 5.36
CA GLN A 245 -12.91 -9.49 4.16
C GLN A 245 -12.01 -9.51 2.91
N MET A 246 -10.73 -9.16 3.03
CA MET A 246 -9.77 -9.29 1.92
C MET A 246 -9.63 -10.75 1.42
N GLN A 247 -9.66 -11.73 2.33
CA GLN A 247 -9.67 -13.15 1.96
C GLN A 247 -10.93 -13.55 1.16
N LEU A 248 -12.08 -12.96 1.49
CA LEU A 248 -13.31 -13.17 0.72
C LEU A 248 -13.17 -12.63 -0.72
N PHE A 249 -12.59 -11.43 -0.89
CA PHE A 249 -12.32 -10.87 -2.22
C PHE A 249 -11.27 -11.68 -2.99
N PHE A 250 -10.30 -12.31 -2.31
CA PHE A 250 -9.38 -13.27 -2.96
C PHE A 250 -10.14 -14.46 -3.53
N ALA A 251 -11.00 -15.08 -2.70
CA ALA A 251 -11.80 -16.21 -3.12
C ALA A 251 -12.73 -15.83 -4.29
N ALA A 252 -13.36 -14.65 -4.24
CA ALA A 252 -14.17 -14.13 -5.33
C ALA A 252 -13.33 -13.93 -6.62
N THR A 253 -12.13 -13.35 -6.51
CA THR A 253 -11.19 -13.18 -7.63
C THR A 253 -10.85 -14.53 -8.26
N LEU A 254 -10.55 -15.54 -7.45
CA LEU A 254 -10.24 -16.90 -7.92
C LEU A 254 -11.42 -17.52 -8.66
N VAL A 255 -12.63 -17.38 -8.14
CA VAL A 255 -13.86 -17.85 -8.78
C VAL A 255 -14.10 -17.14 -10.10
N ILE A 256 -13.99 -15.80 -10.15
CA ILE A 256 -14.16 -15.01 -11.38
C ILE A 256 -13.13 -15.44 -12.43
N CYS A 257 -11.86 -15.51 -12.05
CA CYS A 257 -10.79 -15.98 -12.92
C CYS A 257 -11.05 -17.40 -13.44
N GLY A 258 -11.53 -18.29 -12.57
CA GLY A 258 -11.90 -19.66 -12.94
C GLY A 258 -13.07 -19.72 -13.91
N ILE A 259 -14.12 -18.90 -13.71
CA ILE A 259 -15.28 -18.82 -14.59
C ILE A 259 -14.87 -18.30 -15.97
N VAL A 260 -14.09 -17.22 -16.04
CA VAL A 260 -13.68 -16.67 -17.33
C VAL A 260 -12.74 -17.62 -18.08
N LEU A 261 -11.79 -18.24 -17.37
CA LEU A 261 -10.92 -19.26 -17.96
C LEU A 261 -11.72 -20.50 -18.42
N PHE A 262 -12.72 -20.93 -17.64
CA PHE A 262 -13.63 -21.99 -18.07
C PHE A 262 -14.45 -21.59 -19.29
N TRP A 263 -14.93 -20.35 -19.37
CA TRP A 263 -15.70 -19.90 -20.52
C TRP A 263 -14.88 -19.87 -21.80
N TYR A 264 -13.60 -19.49 -21.70
CA TYR A 264 -12.64 -19.52 -22.79
C TYR A 264 -12.29 -20.96 -23.23
N THR A 265 -11.82 -21.79 -22.29
CA THR A 265 -11.34 -23.15 -22.61
C THR A 265 -12.46 -24.16 -22.81
N ARG A 266 -13.63 -23.93 -22.19
CA ARG A 266 -14.75 -24.87 -22.00
C ARG A 266 -14.30 -26.27 -21.60
N CYS A 267 -13.22 -26.34 -20.81
CA CYS A 267 -12.62 -27.57 -20.36
C CYS A 267 -12.32 -27.52 -18.87
N VAL A 268 -13.19 -28.17 -18.07
CA VAL A 268 -13.06 -28.21 -16.60
C VAL A 268 -11.66 -28.72 -16.18
N ARG A 269 -11.13 -29.74 -16.87
CA ARG A 269 -9.82 -30.32 -16.56
C ARG A 269 -8.70 -29.28 -16.72
N SER A 270 -8.67 -28.58 -17.84
CA SER A 270 -7.64 -27.58 -18.14
C SER A 270 -7.76 -26.38 -17.21
N THR A 271 -8.98 -25.88 -16.98
CA THR A 271 -9.22 -24.79 -16.02
C THR A 271 -8.74 -25.17 -14.62
N LEU A 272 -9.13 -26.35 -14.13
CA LEU A 272 -8.77 -26.79 -12.79
C LEU A 272 -7.26 -26.98 -12.63
N LEU A 273 -6.56 -27.50 -13.65
CA LEU A 273 -5.11 -27.66 -13.61
C LEU A 273 -4.36 -26.32 -13.60
N VAL A 274 -4.80 -25.34 -14.38
CA VAL A 274 -4.20 -24.00 -14.38
C VAL A 274 -4.43 -23.30 -13.04
N LEU A 275 -5.65 -23.39 -12.50
CA LEU A 275 -5.97 -22.86 -11.16
C LEU A 275 -5.13 -23.55 -10.09
N LEU A 276 -5.05 -24.89 -10.11
CA LEU A 276 -4.28 -25.67 -9.14
C LEU A 276 -2.80 -25.27 -9.15
N CYS A 277 -2.16 -25.19 -10.33
CA CYS A 277 -0.75 -24.79 -10.40
C CYS A 277 -0.53 -23.37 -9.86
N SER A 278 -1.47 -22.46 -10.13
CA SER A 278 -1.38 -21.07 -9.66
C SER A 278 -1.62 -20.97 -8.14
N ILE A 279 -2.52 -21.79 -7.57
CA ILE A 279 -2.73 -21.89 -6.11
C ILE A 279 -1.50 -22.52 -5.43
N VAL A 280 -0.89 -23.55 -6.02
CA VAL A 280 0.34 -24.16 -5.50
C VAL A 280 1.45 -23.11 -5.40
N ALA A 281 1.57 -22.21 -6.39
CA ALA A 281 2.53 -21.11 -6.34
C ALA A 281 2.29 -20.16 -5.15
N VAL A 282 1.03 -19.83 -4.88
CA VAL A 282 0.64 -19.02 -3.72
C VAL A 282 0.93 -19.74 -2.41
N ILE A 283 0.64 -21.04 -2.30
CA ILE A 283 0.97 -21.84 -1.12
C ILE A 283 2.48 -21.85 -0.89
N TRP A 284 3.28 -22.01 -1.95
CA TRP A 284 4.74 -21.98 -1.85
C TRP A 284 5.24 -20.63 -1.38
N LEU A 285 4.68 -19.53 -1.90
CA LEU A 285 4.99 -18.19 -1.40
C LEU A 285 4.67 -18.07 0.11
N LEU A 286 3.43 -18.39 0.51
CA LEU A 286 2.99 -18.27 1.90
C LEU A 286 3.75 -19.17 2.86
N GLY A 287 4.25 -20.33 2.39
CA GLY A 287 5.11 -21.21 3.16
C GLY A 287 6.56 -20.73 3.27
N LEU A 288 7.08 -20.08 2.24
CA LEU A 288 8.44 -19.54 2.23
C LEU A 288 8.60 -18.29 3.10
N LEU A 289 7.59 -17.41 3.15
CA LEU A 289 7.64 -16.20 3.99
C LEU A 289 8.01 -16.46 5.45
N PRO A 290 7.31 -17.34 6.21
CA PRO A 290 7.64 -17.59 7.61
C PRO A 290 8.99 -18.31 7.77
N THR A 291 9.43 -19.13 6.80
CA THR A 291 10.78 -19.74 6.86
C THR A 291 11.91 -18.74 6.77
N LEU A 292 11.66 -17.61 6.11
CA LEU A 292 12.61 -16.52 5.97
C LEU A 292 12.46 -15.48 7.09
N GLY A 293 11.53 -15.69 8.03
CA GLY A 293 11.27 -14.78 9.15
C GLY A 293 10.42 -13.57 8.78
N PHE A 294 9.72 -13.60 7.64
CA PHE A 294 8.79 -12.53 7.25
C PHE A 294 7.37 -12.83 7.77
N ASP A 295 6.74 -11.80 8.34
CA ASP A 295 5.31 -11.81 8.69
C ASP A 295 4.46 -11.37 7.49
N LEU A 296 3.16 -11.72 7.51
CA LEU A 296 2.21 -11.18 6.55
C LEU A 296 1.54 -9.93 7.13
N ASP A 297 1.84 -8.79 6.53
CA ASP A 297 1.21 -7.52 6.86
C ASP A 297 0.06 -7.18 5.88
N PRO A 298 -0.79 -6.18 6.22
CA PRO A 298 -1.91 -5.77 5.35
C PRO A 298 -1.51 -5.24 3.97
N TYR A 299 -0.22 -5.03 3.68
CA TYR A 299 0.27 -4.51 2.40
C TYR A 299 0.81 -5.64 1.52
N SER A 300 1.57 -6.55 2.10
CA SER A 300 2.13 -7.77 1.49
C SER A 300 1.08 -8.82 1.16
N ILE A 301 -0.09 -8.76 1.80
CA ILE A 301 -1.26 -9.56 1.38
C ILE A 301 -1.65 -9.32 -0.07
N LEU A 302 -1.27 -8.20 -0.71
CA LEU A 302 -1.45 -7.98 -2.15
C LEU A 302 -0.67 -9.00 -3.02
N VAL A 303 0.49 -9.45 -2.55
CA VAL A 303 1.43 -10.25 -3.35
C VAL A 303 0.86 -11.61 -3.74
N PRO A 304 0.30 -12.44 -2.83
CA PRO A 304 -0.39 -13.67 -3.20
C PRO A 304 -1.37 -13.53 -4.37
N PHE A 305 -2.09 -12.40 -4.44
CA PHE A 305 -3.06 -12.13 -5.50
C PHE A 305 -2.36 -11.86 -6.82
N LEU A 306 -1.30 -11.05 -6.82
CA LEU A 306 -0.50 -10.77 -8.01
C LEU A 306 0.16 -12.04 -8.54
N VAL A 307 0.73 -12.87 -7.67
CA VAL A 307 1.33 -14.16 -8.04
C VAL A 307 0.29 -15.08 -8.64
N PHE A 308 -0.91 -15.15 -8.06
CA PHE A 308 -2.02 -15.89 -8.65
C PHE A 308 -2.41 -15.35 -10.03
N ALA A 309 -2.52 -14.03 -10.19
CA ALA A 309 -2.89 -13.37 -11.44
C ALA A 309 -1.87 -13.61 -12.56
N ILE A 310 -0.58 -13.40 -12.28
CA ILE A 310 0.55 -13.68 -13.19
C ILE A 310 0.56 -15.17 -13.53
N GLY A 311 0.40 -16.03 -12.51
CA GLY A 311 0.31 -17.47 -12.69
C GLY A 311 -0.81 -17.87 -13.66
N LEU A 312 -2.03 -17.37 -13.44
CA LEU A 312 -3.18 -17.63 -14.31
C LEU A 312 -2.88 -17.23 -15.76
N SER A 313 -2.26 -16.07 -15.96
CA SER A 313 -1.89 -15.56 -17.29
C SER A 313 -0.89 -16.50 -18.00
N HIS A 314 0.27 -16.77 -17.39
CA HIS A 314 1.29 -17.66 -17.97
C HIS A 314 0.78 -19.09 -18.14
N GLY A 315 -0.01 -19.57 -17.18
CA GLY A 315 -0.64 -20.88 -17.23
C GLY A 315 -1.63 -21.01 -18.38
N ALA A 316 -2.45 -19.98 -18.62
CA ALA A 316 -3.36 -19.94 -19.76
C ALA A 316 -2.62 -19.93 -21.11
N GLN A 317 -1.52 -19.17 -21.23
CA GLN A 317 -0.68 -19.15 -22.44
C GLN A 317 -0.12 -20.55 -22.76
N LYS A 318 0.40 -21.24 -21.75
CA LYS A 318 0.95 -22.61 -21.88
C LYS A 318 -0.13 -23.62 -22.20
N MET A 319 -1.26 -23.57 -21.49
CA MET A 319 -2.38 -24.44 -21.75
C MET A 319 -2.90 -24.26 -23.18
N ASN A 320 -2.96 -23.03 -23.69
CA ASN A 320 -3.46 -22.72 -25.02
C ASN A 320 -2.56 -23.33 -26.10
N GLY A 321 -1.24 -23.21 -25.95
CA GLY A 321 -0.28 -23.86 -26.86
C GLY A 321 -0.45 -25.39 -26.90
N ILE A 322 -0.61 -26.03 -25.74
CA ILE A 322 -0.79 -27.50 -25.66
C ILE A 322 -2.12 -27.90 -26.29
N MET A 323 -3.19 -27.14 -26.04
CA MET A 323 -4.51 -27.39 -26.62
C MET A 323 -4.49 -27.28 -28.16
N GLN A 324 -3.76 -26.32 -28.72
CA GLN A 324 -3.55 -26.18 -30.16
C GLN A 324 -2.79 -27.38 -30.76
N ASP A 325 -1.68 -27.79 -30.14
CA ASP A 325 -0.87 -28.90 -30.66
C ASP A 325 -1.64 -30.24 -30.59
N ILE A 326 -2.41 -30.50 -29.51
CA ILE A 326 -3.32 -31.66 -29.43
C ILE A 326 -4.44 -31.55 -30.49
N GLY A 327 -4.98 -30.35 -30.71
CA GLY A 327 -5.99 -30.10 -31.74
C GLY A 327 -5.49 -30.43 -33.15
N ARG A 328 -4.21 -30.18 -33.43
CA ARG A 328 -3.55 -30.54 -34.69
C ARG A 328 -3.29 -32.04 -34.82
N GLY A 329 -3.59 -32.84 -33.79
CA GLY A 329 -3.46 -34.30 -33.81
C GLY A 329 -2.23 -34.85 -33.10
N ALA A 330 -1.45 -34.01 -32.40
CA ALA A 330 -0.30 -34.48 -31.63
C ALA A 330 -0.74 -35.23 -30.36
N ASP A 331 0.02 -36.23 -29.95
CA ASP A 331 -0.18 -36.87 -28.64
C ASP A 331 0.06 -35.86 -27.50
N LYS A 332 -0.61 -36.07 -26.36
CA LYS A 332 -0.52 -35.21 -25.16
C LYS A 332 0.92 -34.97 -24.68
N LEU A 333 1.81 -35.97 -24.76
CA LEU A 333 3.20 -35.84 -24.33
C LEU A 333 3.99 -35.00 -25.33
N VAL A 334 3.82 -35.29 -26.62
CA VAL A 334 4.49 -34.60 -27.72
C VAL A 334 4.06 -33.14 -27.77
N ALA A 335 2.76 -32.86 -27.63
CA ALA A 335 2.20 -31.53 -27.53
C ALA A 335 2.76 -30.72 -26.35
N ALA A 336 2.86 -31.34 -25.17
CA ALA A 336 3.46 -30.71 -24.00
C ALA A 336 4.93 -30.34 -24.23
N ARG A 337 5.72 -31.22 -24.85
CA ARG A 337 7.13 -30.96 -25.19
C ARG A 337 7.29 -29.86 -26.25
N PHE A 338 6.49 -29.87 -27.30
CA PHE A 338 6.53 -28.83 -28.33
C PHE A 338 6.15 -27.46 -27.80
N THR A 339 5.08 -27.37 -27.02
CA THR A 339 4.71 -26.11 -26.39
C THR A 339 5.75 -25.65 -25.37
N PHE A 340 6.37 -26.58 -24.63
CA PHE A 340 7.49 -26.26 -23.76
C PHE A 340 8.64 -25.63 -24.56
N ARG A 341 9.12 -26.28 -25.63
CA ARG A 341 10.19 -25.70 -26.50
C ARG A 341 9.85 -24.32 -27.03
N ARG A 342 8.61 -24.12 -27.51
CA ARG A 342 8.17 -22.87 -28.16
C ARG A 342 8.04 -21.70 -27.18
N LEU A 343 7.48 -21.95 -25.99
CA LEU A 343 7.13 -20.89 -25.05
C LEU A 343 8.03 -20.81 -23.81
N PHE A 344 8.98 -21.74 -23.60
CA PHE A 344 9.80 -21.77 -22.38
C PHE A 344 10.64 -20.51 -22.24
N LEU A 345 11.39 -20.14 -23.29
CA LEU A 345 12.29 -18.98 -23.22
C LEU A 345 11.51 -17.67 -23.07
N THR A 346 10.42 -17.49 -23.82
CA THR A 346 9.57 -16.30 -23.72
C THR A 346 8.96 -16.16 -22.33
N GLY A 347 8.39 -17.24 -21.78
CA GLY A 347 7.81 -17.24 -20.43
C GLY A 347 8.85 -17.04 -19.33
N LEU A 348 10.04 -17.63 -19.47
CA LEU A 348 11.13 -17.43 -18.51
C LEU A 348 11.61 -15.97 -18.50
N MET A 349 11.80 -15.36 -19.67
CA MET A 349 12.26 -13.96 -19.76
C MET A 349 11.22 -12.98 -19.22
N ALA A 350 9.94 -13.26 -19.45
CA ALA A 350 8.83 -12.51 -18.87
C ALA A 350 8.83 -12.59 -17.34
N LEU A 351 8.83 -13.81 -16.77
CA LEU A 351 8.86 -13.99 -15.30
C LEU A 351 10.14 -13.44 -14.66
N VAL A 352 11.29 -13.52 -15.34
CA VAL A 352 12.53 -12.87 -14.86
C VAL A 352 12.39 -11.34 -14.91
N ALA A 353 11.71 -10.80 -15.91
CA ALA A 353 11.44 -9.36 -15.98
C ALA A 353 10.51 -8.87 -14.88
N ASP A 354 9.46 -9.62 -14.56
CA ASP A 354 8.60 -9.36 -13.41
C ASP A 354 9.41 -9.40 -12.10
N ALA A 355 10.21 -10.46 -11.91
CA ALA A 355 11.03 -10.63 -10.70
C ALA A 355 12.06 -9.50 -10.54
N VAL A 356 12.72 -9.07 -11.63
CA VAL A 356 13.64 -7.94 -11.60
C VAL A 356 12.90 -6.63 -11.36
N GLY A 357 11.74 -6.43 -11.98
CA GLY A 357 10.89 -5.25 -11.76
C GLY A 357 10.48 -5.10 -10.30
N PHE A 358 10.12 -6.20 -9.64
CA PHE A 358 9.85 -6.21 -8.19
C PHE A 358 11.12 -6.04 -7.37
N ALA A 359 12.22 -6.68 -7.72
CA ALA A 359 13.49 -6.56 -6.98
C ALA A 359 14.05 -5.12 -6.96
N VAL A 360 13.79 -4.32 -8.00
CA VAL A 360 14.16 -2.90 -8.03
C VAL A 360 13.52 -2.10 -6.88
N LEU A 361 12.33 -2.50 -6.41
CA LEU A 361 11.66 -1.85 -5.28
C LEU A 361 12.42 -2.05 -3.95
N MET A 362 13.28 -3.06 -3.82
CA MET A 362 14.08 -3.29 -2.61
C MET A 362 15.07 -2.16 -2.31
N ILE A 363 15.41 -1.33 -3.32
CA ILE A 363 16.29 -0.17 -3.16
C ILE A 363 15.61 0.93 -2.33
N ILE A 364 14.28 0.92 -2.24
CA ILE A 364 13.50 1.89 -1.48
C ILE A 364 13.69 1.63 0.01
N LYS A 365 14.15 2.65 0.74
CA LYS A 365 14.45 2.60 2.18
C LYS A 365 13.20 2.71 3.04
N ILE A 366 12.21 1.86 2.76
CA ILE A 366 10.97 1.73 3.53
C ILE A 366 10.75 0.22 3.72
N PRO A 367 10.88 -0.31 4.95
CA PRO A 367 10.85 -1.75 5.21
C PRO A 367 9.64 -2.48 4.63
N VAL A 368 8.42 -1.92 4.74
CA VAL A 368 7.21 -2.57 4.18
C VAL A 368 7.28 -2.75 2.66
N ILE A 369 7.92 -1.82 1.94
CA ILE A 369 8.09 -1.91 0.48
C ILE A 369 9.15 -2.96 0.14
N GLN A 370 10.18 -3.10 0.96
CA GLN A 370 11.20 -4.13 0.80
C GLN A 370 10.62 -5.52 1.05
N ASP A 371 9.84 -5.69 2.11
CA ASP A 371 9.11 -6.93 2.42
C ASP A 371 8.17 -7.31 1.27
N LEU A 372 7.39 -6.34 0.76
CA LEU A 372 6.55 -6.50 -0.42
C LEU A 372 7.35 -6.95 -1.65
N ALA A 373 8.47 -6.27 -1.93
CA ALA A 373 9.34 -6.55 -3.07
C ALA A 373 9.97 -7.94 -3.01
N ILE A 374 10.42 -8.36 -1.82
CA ILE A 374 10.99 -9.68 -1.56
C ILE A 374 9.92 -10.75 -1.75
N ALA A 375 8.77 -10.58 -1.12
CA ALA A 375 7.64 -11.49 -1.27
C ALA A 375 7.24 -11.64 -2.74
N ALA A 376 7.11 -10.52 -3.47
CA ALA A 376 6.71 -10.53 -4.87
C ALA A 376 7.77 -11.19 -5.76
N THR A 377 9.05 -10.90 -5.54
CA THR A 377 10.15 -11.53 -6.27
C THR A 377 10.16 -13.05 -6.04
N ILE A 378 10.08 -13.50 -4.78
CA ILE A 378 10.02 -14.93 -4.45
C ILE A 378 8.79 -15.57 -5.09
N GLY A 379 7.63 -14.94 -4.98
CA GLY A 379 6.38 -15.44 -5.55
C GLY A 379 6.42 -15.58 -7.07
N VAL A 380 7.04 -14.65 -7.80
CA VAL A 380 7.26 -14.80 -9.24
C VAL A 380 8.26 -15.90 -9.56
N LEU A 381 9.33 -16.05 -8.77
CA LEU A 381 10.28 -17.14 -8.94
C LEU A 381 9.62 -18.52 -8.71
N THR A 382 8.65 -18.64 -7.79
CA THR A 382 7.90 -19.90 -7.64
C THR A 382 7.08 -20.22 -8.88
N LEU A 383 6.57 -19.23 -9.63
CA LEU A 383 5.85 -19.44 -10.90
C LEU A 383 6.71 -20.07 -12.00
N ILE A 384 8.04 -19.88 -11.96
CA ILE A 384 8.96 -20.58 -12.86
C ILE A 384 8.91 -22.09 -12.57
N LEU A 385 8.79 -22.50 -11.31
CA LEU A 385 8.73 -23.92 -10.94
C LEU A 385 7.32 -24.49 -11.12
N THR A 386 6.27 -23.73 -10.81
CA THR A 386 4.89 -24.24 -10.89
C THR A 386 4.32 -24.11 -12.30
N ASN A 387 4.32 -22.93 -12.90
CA ASN A 387 3.56 -22.69 -14.13
C ASN A 387 4.41 -22.95 -15.38
N LEU A 388 5.72 -22.74 -15.32
CA LEU A 388 6.61 -23.03 -16.45
C LEU A 388 6.99 -24.53 -16.52
N ILE A 389 7.08 -25.23 -15.38
CA ILE A 389 7.52 -26.63 -15.29
C ILE A 389 6.38 -27.59 -14.89
N LEU A 390 5.78 -27.43 -13.71
CA LEU A 390 4.78 -28.38 -13.18
C LEU A 390 3.52 -28.46 -14.07
N LEU A 391 3.02 -27.34 -14.60
CA LEU A 391 1.81 -27.32 -15.43
C LEU A 391 1.95 -28.15 -16.73
N PRO A 392 2.98 -27.96 -17.58
CA PRO A 392 3.22 -28.84 -18.74
C PRO A 392 3.38 -30.31 -18.37
N ILE A 393 4.01 -30.62 -17.23
CA ILE A 393 4.18 -31.99 -16.74
C ILE A 393 2.81 -32.62 -16.43
N LEU A 394 1.95 -31.92 -15.67
CA LEU A 394 0.60 -32.41 -15.35
C LEU A 394 -0.27 -32.59 -16.59
N LEU A 395 -0.19 -31.66 -17.55
CA LEU A 395 -0.88 -31.76 -18.83
C LEU A 395 -0.35 -32.91 -19.71
N SER A 396 0.92 -33.31 -19.56
CA SER A 396 1.47 -34.48 -20.26
C SER A 396 0.84 -35.81 -19.80
N TYR A 397 0.30 -35.87 -18.58
CA TYR A 397 -0.41 -37.04 -18.05
C TYR A 397 -1.89 -37.01 -18.41
N THR A 398 -2.55 -35.89 -18.09
CA THR A 398 -4.01 -35.72 -18.15
C THR A 398 -4.52 -35.41 -19.56
N GLY A 399 -3.70 -34.74 -20.38
CA GLY A 399 -4.11 -34.19 -21.67
C GLY A 399 -5.19 -33.11 -21.54
N VAL A 400 -5.69 -32.64 -22.68
CA VAL A 400 -6.82 -31.70 -22.77
C VAL A 400 -8.07 -32.45 -23.24
N SER A 401 -9.27 -31.95 -22.95
CA SER A 401 -10.51 -32.54 -23.49
C SER A 401 -10.48 -32.58 -25.01
N LYS A 402 -10.81 -33.74 -25.59
CA LYS A 402 -10.88 -33.93 -27.05
C LYS A 402 -11.80 -32.91 -27.72
N ALA A 403 -12.94 -32.59 -27.10
CA ALA A 403 -13.89 -31.61 -27.62
C ALA A 403 -13.34 -30.17 -27.61
N ALA A 404 -12.52 -29.82 -26.61
CA ALA A 404 -11.88 -28.51 -26.55
C ALA A 404 -10.73 -28.40 -27.56
N ALA A 405 -9.90 -29.45 -27.67
CA ALA A 405 -8.83 -29.52 -28.66
C ALA A 405 -9.35 -29.52 -30.10
N GLN A 406 -10.44 -30.24 -30.40
CA GLN A 406 -11.07 -30.24 -31.72
C GLN A 406 -11.69 -28.88 -32.07
N ARG A 407 -12.25 -28.17 -31.08
CA ARG A 407 -12.77 -26.81 -31.30
C ARG A 407 -11.66 -25.83 -31.60
N GLU A 408 -10.57 -25.87 -30.85
CA GLU A 408 -9.40 -25.04 -31.18
C GLU A 408 -8.79 -25.41 -32.51
N ALA A 409 -8.72 -26.70 -32.86
CA ALA A 409 -8.29 -27.13 -34.19
C ALA A 409 -9.20 -26.62 -35.30
N ALA A 410 -10.52 -26.61 -35.08
CA ALA A 410 -11.49 -26.06 -36.01
C ALA A 410 -11.33 -24.54 -36.14
N ASN A 411 -11.13 -23.82 -35.03
CA ASN A 411 -10.84 -22.39 -35.01
C ASN A 411 -9.51 -22.06 -35.71
N ASP A 412 -8.47 -22.87 -35.50
CA ASP A 412 -7.13 -22.71 -36.09
C ASP A 412 -7.15 -23.02 -37.59
N LYS A 413 -7.87 -24.07 -38.01
CA LYS A 413 -8.12 -24.37 -39.45
C LYS A 413 -8.95 -23.29 -40.13
N PHE A 414 -10.02 -22.83 -39.50
CA PHE A 414 -10.85 -21.75 -40.02
C PHE A 414 -10.03 -20.46 -40.19
N SER A 415 -9.16 -20.14 -39.21
CA SER A 415 -8.30 -18.97 -39.29
C SER A 415 -7.10 -19.10 -40.25
N GLN A 416 -6.62 -20.31 -40.55
CA GLN A 416 -5.63 -20.56 -41.61
C GLN A 416 -6.26 -20.53 -43.02
N LEU A 417 -7.50 -21.01 -43.18
CA LEU A 417 -8.27 -20.92 -44.43
C LEU A 417 -8.72 -19.47 -44.71
N ASP A 418 -8.98 -18.67 -43.66
CA ASP A 418 -9.34 -17.25 -43.73
C ASP A 418 -8.17 -16.30 -44.02
N ALA A 419 -6.92 -16.77 -44.01
CA ALA A 419 -5.77 -15.93 -44.34
C ALA A 419 -5.90 -15.32 -45.75
N HIS A 420 -6.68 -15.94 -46.63
CA HIS A 420 -6.95 -15.41 -47.95
C HIS A 420 -8.32 -14.74 -48.13
N HIS A 421 -9.46 -15.14 -47.54
CA HIS A 421 -10.77 -14.57 -47.96
C HIS A 421 -11.78 -14.03 -46.91
N THR A 422 -11.65 -14.18 -45.58
CA THR A 422 -12.50 -13.39 -44.63
C THR A 422 -11.90 -13.28 -43.22
N ARG A 423 -11.00 -12.32 -42.99
CA ARG A 423 -10.48 -12.06 -41.62
C ARG A 423 -11.63 -11.74 -40.65
N HIS A 424 -11.69 -12.43 -39.50
CA HIS A 424 -12.72 -12.17 -38.48
C HIS A 424 -12.75 -10.68 -38.08
N PRO A 425 -13.93 -10.05 -37.96
CA PRO A 425 -14.08 -8.59 -37.95
C PRO A 425 -13.29 -7.90 -36.82
N PHE A 426 -13.25 -8.49 -35.62
CA PHE A 426 -12.47 -7.94 -34.51
C PHE A 426 -10.95 -7.99 -34.74
N TRP A 427 -10.42 -9.11 -35.25
CA TRP A 427 -8.98 -9.25 -35.50
C TRP A 427 -8.55 -8.45 -36.74
N ALA A 428 -9.42 -8.37 -37.75
CA ALA A 428 -9.26 -7.50 -38.90
C ALA A 428 -9.23 -6.01 -38.50
N PHE A 429 -10.07 -5.61 -37.53
CA PHE A 429 -10.04 -4.24 -37.00
C PHE A 429 -8.70 -3.94 -36.30
N LEU A 430 -8.21 -4.84 -35.44
CA LEU A 430 -6.91 -4.65 -34.78
C LEU A 430 -5.74 -4.63 -35.77
N ASP A 431 -5.81 -5.46 -36.82
CA ASP A 431 -4.78 -5.49 -37.86
C ASP A 431 -4.70 -4.19 -38.66
N ARG A 432 -5.78 -3.41 -38.80
CA ARG A 432 -5.74 -2.08 -39.43
C ARG A 432 -4.73 -1.15 -38.78
N PHE A 433 -4.42 -1.29 -37.48
CA PHE A 433 -3.39 -0.49 -36.81
C PHE A 433 -1.96 -0.78 -37.32
N THR A 434 -1.77 -1.78 -38.17
CA THR A 434 -0.52 -1.98 -38.94
C THR A 434 -0.46 -1.16 -40.23
N GLU A 435 -1.55 -0.48 -40.62
CA GLU A 435 -1.64 0.37 -41.80
C GLU A 435 -1.34 1.84 -41.46
N ARG A 436 -0.72 2.56 -42.39
CA ARG A 436 -0.22 3.94 -42.17
C ARG A 436 -1.26 4.92 -41.63
N LYS A 437 -2.50 4.87 -42.12
CA LYS A 437 -3.57 5.82 -41.73
C LYS A 437 -4.00 5.61 -40.28
N TRP A 438 -4.28 4.36 -39.90
CA TRP A 438 -4.72 4.00 -38.55
C TRP A 438 -3.56 4.03 -37.56
N ALA A 439 -2.35 3.60 -37.96
CA ALA A 439 -1.14 3.71 -37.15
C ALA A 439 -0.84 5.18 -36.81
N GLY A 440 -0.90 6.07 -37.80
CA GLY A 440 -0.72 7.51 -37.59
C GLY A 440 -1.77 8.10 -36.65
N GLY A 441 -3.05 7.74 -36.84
CA GLY A 441 -4.14 8.16 -35.95
C GLY A 441 -3.97 7.67 -34.51
N ALA A 442 -3.60 6.40 -34.31
CA ALA A 442 -3.37 5.82 -32.99
C ALA A 442 -2.20 6.50 -32.26
N ILE A 443 -1.09 6.78 -32.95
CA ILE A 443 0.05 7.51 -32.38
C ILE A 443 -0.36 8.94 -32.04
N LEU A 444 -1.11 9.63 -32.89
CA LEU A 444 -1.59 10.98 -32.62
C LEU A 444 -2.49 11.02 -31.37
N ILE A 445 -3.44 10.09 -31.26
CA ILE A 445 -4.29 9.94 -30.07
C ILE A 445 -3.43 9.63 -28.83
N ALA A 446 -2.47 8.71 -28.94
CA ALA A 446 -1.56 8.38 -27.85
C ALA A 446 -0.74 9.60 -27.37
N VAL A 447 -0.26 10.44 -28.29
CA VAL A 447 0.45 11.68 -27.97
C VAL A 447 -0.47 12.70 -27.32
N MET A 448 -1.71 12.87 -27.82
CA MET A 448 -2.69 13.77 -27.20
C MET A 448 -3.07 13.31 -25.79
N LEU A 449 -3.35 12.01 -25.61
CA LEU A 449 -3.61 11.42 -24.30
C LEU A 449 -2.40 11.52 -23.37
N GLY A 450 -1.18 11.32 -23.89
CA GLY A 450 0.05 11.48 -23.14
C GLY A 450 0.27 12.92 -22.68
N ALA A 451 0.04 13.90 -23.56
CA ALA A 451 0.16 15.32 -23.21
C ALA A 451 -0.91 15.75 -22.19
N ALA A 452 -2.17 15.39 -22.42
CA ALA A 452 -3.27 15.68 -21.50
C ALA A 452 -3.04 14.99 -20.14
N GLY A 453 -2.71 13.70 -20.16
CA GLY A 453 -2.39 12.91 -18.97
C GLY A 453 -1.22 13.51 -18.20
N PHE A 454 -0.14 13.92 -18.89
CA PHE A 454 1.02 14.54 -18.25
C PHE A 454 0.66 15.89 -17.60
N THR A 455 -0.17 16.72 -18.25
CA THR A 455 -0.61 17.99 -17.63
C THR A 455 -1.42 17.78 -16.35
N VAL A 456 -2.23 16.71 -16.31
CA VAL A 456 -2.96 16.33 -15.10
C VAL A 456 -2.01 15.72 -14.07
N SER A 457 -1.06 14.87 -14.49
CA SER A 457 -0.14 14.18 -13.58
C SER A 457 0.84 15.13 -12.85
N LEU A 458 1.09 16.32 -13.40
CA LEU A 458 1.82 17.39 -12.69
C LEU A 458 1.14 17.83 -11.37
N HIS A 459 -0.15 17.57 -11.21
CA HIS A 459 -0.91 17.88 -10.00
C HIS A 459 -0.98 16.71 -9.00
N VAL A 460 -0.24 15.61 -9.24
CA VAL A 460 -0.14 14.51 -8.29
C VAL A 460 0.47 15.01 -6.98
N LYS A 461 -0.26 14.77 -5.89
CA LYS A 461 0.18 15.09 -4.53
C LYS A 461 0.82 13.86 -3.87
N ILE A 462 1.85 14.11 -3.06
CA ILE A 462 2.56 13.08 -2.30
C ILE A 462 2.03 13.08 -0.85
N GLY A 463 1.62 11.91 -0.37
CA GLY A 463 1.01 11.73 0.94
C GLY A 463 -0.50 11.68 0.91
N ASP A 464 -1.12 11.74 2.08
CA ASP A 464 -2.55 11.62 2.23
C ASP A 464 -3.33 12.90 1.93
N LEU A 465 -4.52 12.70 1.34
CA LEU A 465 -5.40 13.78 0.85
C LEU A 465 -6.72 13.87 1.63
N ASN A 466 -7.00 12.85 2.44
CA ASN A 466 -8.20 12.75 3.25
C ASN A 466 -7.82 12.80 4.74
N PRO A 467 -8.65 13.42 5.59
CA PRO A 467 -8.44 13.39 7.04
C PRO A 467 -8.86 12.03 7.65
N GLY A 468 -8.46 11.77 8.90
CA GLY A 468 -8.72 10.49 9.57
C GLY A 468 -7.82 9.37 9.06
N ALA A 469 -8.06 8.11 9.44
CA ALA A 469 -7.26 6.98 8.95
C ALA A 469 -7.52 6.76 7.44
N PRO A 470 -6.55 7.05 6.56
CA PRO A 470 -6.75 7.02 5.13
C PRO A 470 -6.77 5.60 4.55
N GLU A 471 -6.34 4.59 5.32
CA GLU A 471 -6.46 3.18 4.98
C GLU A 471 -7.92 2.69 5.02
N LEU A 472 -8.77 3.39 5.79
CA LEU A 472 -10.19 3.10 5.93
C LEU A 472 -11.02 4.05 5.07
N ARG A 473 -12.24 3.63 4.71
CA ARG A 473 -13.17 4.50 3.98
C ARG A 473 -13.55 5.74 4.81
N PRO A 474 -13.89 6.88 4.17
CA PRO A 474 -14.35 8.07 4.88
C PRO A 474 -15.56 7.83 5.78
N GLU A 475 -16.44 6.90 5.40
CA GLU A 475 -17.63 6.51 6.18
C GLU A 475 -17.41 5.36 7.16
N SER A 476 -16.15 4.94 7.36
CA SER A 476 -15.84 3.95 8.40
C SER A 476 -16.17 4.50 9.78
N ARG A 477 -16.50 3.61 10.73
CA ARG A 477 -16.80 4.02 12.11
C ARG A 477 -15.64 4.82 12.71
N TYR A 478 -14.39 4.37 12.50
CA TYR A 478 -13.20 5.08 12.94
C TYR A 478 -13.13 6.51 12.37
N ASN A 479 -13.32 6.69 11.07
CA ASN A 479 -13.22 8.02 10.45
C ASN A 479 -14.38 8.94 10.85
N SER A 480 -15.56 8.38 11.12
CA SER A 480 -16.65 9.11 11.76
C SER A 480 -16.28 9.57 13.18
N ASP A 481 -15.68 8.70 13.98
CA ASP A 481 -15.23 9.03 15.34
C ASP A 481 -14.09 10.07 15.32
N ASN A 482 -13.14 9.95 14.39
CA ASN A 482 -12.07 10.93 14.23
C ASN A 482 -12.59 12.30 13.78
N ARG A 483 -13.58 12.36 12.87
CA ARG A 483 -14.24 13.63 12.51
C ARG A 483 -14.89 14.29 13.72
N PHE A 484 -15.55 13.51 14.59
CA PHE A 484 -16.14 14.03 15.83
C PHE A 484 -15.07 14.61 16.78
N MET A 485 -13.93 13.93 16.92
CA MET A 485 -12.83 14.39 17.76
C MET A 485 -12.27 15.73 17.26
N VAL A 486 -11.95 15.81 15.96
CA VAL A 486 -11.39 17.03 15.35
C VAL A 486 -12.36 18.21 15.38
N SER A 487 -13.68 17.96 15.32
CA SER A 487 -14.67 19.05 15.33
C SER A 487 -14.99 19.61 16.72
N ASN A 488 -14.73 18.85 17.79
CA ASN A 488 -15.15 19.21 19.15
C ASN A 488 -13.98 19.50 20.11
N PHE A 489 -12.78 19.03 19.80
CA PHE A 489 -11.60 19.17 20.64
C PHE A 489 -10.47 19.88 19.89
N SER A 490 -9.72 20.72 20.60
CA SER A 490 -8.51 21.39 20.11
C SER A 490 -7.28 20.48 20.11
N ALA A 491 -7.25 19.47 21.00
CA ALA A 491 -6.20 18.46 21.04
C ALA A 491 -6.46 17.32 20.03
N SER A 492 -6.08 17.57 18.78
CA SER A 492 -6.22 16.61 17.68
C SER A 492 -5.37 15.34 17.88
N SER A 493 -5.75 14.26 17.20
CA SER A 493 -4.95 13.04 17.06
C SER A 493 -3.71 13.26 16.19
N ASP A 494 -3.73 14.22 15.27
CA ASP A 494 -2.60 14.60 14.41
C ASP A 494 -1.68 15.58 15.15
N LYS A 495 -0.54 15.08 15.64
CA LYS A 495 0.42 15.83 16.46
C LYS A 495 1.79 15.88 15.80
N TYR A 496 2.26 17.10 15.55
CA TYR A 496 3.62 17.38 15.11
C TYR A 496 4.44 17.86 16.31
N VAL A 497 5.62 17.27 16.52
CA VAL A 497 6.49 17.60 17.66
C VAL A 497 7.79 18.19 17.14
N VAL A 498 8.08 19.43 17.54
CA VAL A 498 9.41 20.02 17.35
C VAL A 498 10.25 19.74 18.59
N MET A 499 11.44 19.19 18.41
CA MET A 499 12.39 18.96 19.48
C MET A 499 13.38 20.11 19.53
N VAL A 500 13.59 20.72 20.69
CA VAL A 500 14.54 21.81 20.87
C VAL A 500 15.64 21.34 21.80
N LYS A 501 16.82 21.08 21.23
CA LYS A 501 17.98 20.58 21.96
C LYS A 501 18.82 21.75 22.47
N THR A 502 19.19 21.69 23.75
CA THR A 502 20.03 22.67 24.43
C THR A 502 21.15 21.99 25.21
N PRO A 503 22.12 22.73 25.77
CA PRO A 503 22.99 22.21 26.82
C PRO A 503 22.19 21.72 28.03
N GLN A 504 22.82 20.88 28.84
CA GLN A 504 22.25 20.37 30.09
C GLN A 504 21.82 21.51 31.02
N TYR A 505 20.62 21.38 31.59
CA TYR A 505 19.98 22.39 32.44
C TYR A 505 19.68 23.74 31.78
N TYR A 506 19.78 23.84 30.44
CA TYR A 506 19.58 25.08 29.71
C TYR A 506 18.18 25.23 29.11
N CYS A 507 17.30 24.24 29.30
CA CYS A 507 15.97 24.26 28.73
C CYS A 507 15.08 25.41 29.24
N ALA A 508 15.22 25.79 30.52
CA ALA A 508 14.48 26.89 31.15
C ALA A 508 15.13 28.26 30.94
N ASN A 509 16.21 28.35 30.14
CA ASN A 509 16.90 29.62 29.95
C ASN A 509 16.00 30.64 29.22
N TYR A 510 16.04 31.91 29.65
CA TYR A 510 15.29 32.99 29.02
C TYR A 510 15.44 33.04 27.49
N GLN A 511 16.68 32.94 26.97
CA GLN A 511 16.93 33.00 25.52
C GLN A 511 16.33 31.79 24.78
N THR A 512 16.40 30.61 25.40
CA THR A 512 15.77 29.39 24.88
C THR A 512 14.25 29.57 24.77
N LEU A 513 13.61 30.02 25.84
CA LEU A 513 12.15 30.18 25.88
C LEU A 513 11.66 31.28 24.94
N VAL A 514 12.40 32.39 24.79
CA VAL A 514 12.08 33.44 23.81
C VAL A 514 12.14 32.89 22.38
N SER A 515 13.14 32.07 22.07
CA SER A 515 13.26 31.46 20.74
C SER A 515 12.15 30.43 20.49
N VAL A 516 11.77 29.67 21.50
CA VAL A 516 10.63 28.72 21.44
C VAL A 516 9.31 29.46 21.23
N ASP A 517 9.09 30.58 21.93
CA ASP A 517 7.87 31.40 21.79
C ASP A 517 7.77 32.05 20.41
N ALA A 518 8.89 32.49 19.84
CA ALA A 518 8.92 33.03 18.48
C ALA A 518 8.53 31.97 17.43
N LEU A 519 9.03 30.73 17.58
CA LEU A 519 8.62 29.62 16.73
C LEU A 519 7.12 29.30 16.90
N GLU A 520 6.66 29.26 18.16
CA GLU A 520 5.26 28.99 18.49
C GLU A 520 4.32 30.02 17.84
N ALA A 521 4.66 31.30 17.91
CA ALA A 521 3.89 32.38 17.30
C ALA A 521 3.79 32.25 15.76
N GLN A 522 4.85 31.81 15.08
CA GLN A 522 4.83 31.57 13.64
C GLN A 522 3.95 30.36 13.29
N LEU A 523 4.06 29.27 14.06
CA LEU A 523 3.28 28.05 13.85
C LEU A 523 1.77 28.28 14.04
N GLN A 524 1.38 29.05 15.06
CA GLN A 524 -0.02 29.39 15.34
C GLN A 524 -0.70 30.19 14.21
N GLN A 525 0.07 30.85 13.34
CA GLN A 525 -0.48 31.60 12.20
C GLN A 525 -0.83 30.71 11.01
N LEU A 526 -0.40 29.44 11.00
CA LEU A 526 -0.64 28.53 9.90
C LEU A 526 -2.11 28.02 9.92
N PRO A 527 -2.82 28.01 8.78
CA PRO A 527 -4.24 27.64 8.72
C PRO A 527 -4.55 26.17 9.08
N GLY A 528 -3.53 25.31 9.15
CA GLY A 528 -3.66 23.91 9.53
C GLY A 528 -3.33 23.61 11.01
N VAL A 529 -2.84 24.60 11.76
CA VAL A 529 -2.49 24.47 13.17
C VAL A 529 -3.69 24.88 14.02
N VAL A 530 -4.14 23.98 14.89
CA VAL A 530 -5.29 24.21 15.79
C VAL A 530 -4.83 24.84 17.09
N SER A 531 -3.75 24.31 17.66
CA SER A 531 -3.15 24.82 18.88
C SER A 531 -1.71 24.36 19.02
N THR A 532 -0.97 25.01 19.91
CA THR A 532 0.39 24.64 20.28
C THR A 532 0.51 24.55 21.79
N THR A 533 1.43 23.73 22.26
CA THR A 533 1.79 23.64 23.67
C THR A 533 3.31 23.62 23.79
N SER A 534 3.85 24.53 24.59
CA SER A 534 5.29 24.64 24.83
C SER A 534 5.56 25.02 26.29
N LEU A 535 6.82 24.83 26.73
CA LEU A 535 7.27 25.35 28.02
C LEU A 535 7.25 26.89 28.04
N ALA A 536 7.40 27.56 26.89
CA ALA A 536 7.36 29.02 26.81
C ALA A 536 5.94 29.56 27.08
N ALA A 537 4.92 28.96 26.47
CA ALA A 537 3.52 29.27 26.73
C ALA A 537 3.15 29.04 28.21
N LEU A 538 3.57 27.89 28.77
CA LEU A 538 3.40 27.62 30.20
C LEU A 538 4.10 28.66 31.09
N SER A 539 5.30 29.12 30.70
CA SER A 539 6.04 30.14 31.45
C SER A 539 5.30 31.47 31.48
N LYS A 540 4.71 31.90 30.37
CA LYS A 540 3.88 33.12 30.31
C LYS A 540 2.64 33.00 31.19
N GLN A 541 1.97 31.86 31.14
CA GLN A 541 0.77 31.60 31.96
C GLN A 541 1.10 31.56 33.45
N ALA A 542 2.19 30.87 33.83
CA ALA A 542 2.63 30.79 35.21
C ALA A 542 3.12 32.15 35.74
N ALA A 543 3.75 32.98 34.90
CA ALA A 543 4.13 34.34 35.25
C ALA A 543 2.91 35.20 35.60
N ALA A 544 1.86 35.19 34.77
CA ALA A 544 0.60 35.87 35.09
C ALA A 544 -0.03 35.30 36.38
N GLY A 545 -0.07 33.98 36.53
CA GLY A 545 -0.62 33.32 37.71
C GLY A 545 0.12 33.66 39.02
N MET A 546 1.45 33.78 38.97
CA MET A 546 2.26 34.19 40.12
C MET A 546 2.19 35.68 40.44
N ASN A 547 1.59 36.48 39.56
CA ASN A 547 1.39 37.92 39.73
C ASN A 547 -0.12 38.24 39.76
N GLU A 548 -0.83 37.62 40.71
CA GLU A 548 -2.26 37.87 40.99
C GLU A 548 -3.19 37.62 39.79
N GLY A 549 -2.77 36.81 38.82
CA GLY A 549 -3.53 36.56 37.59
C GLY A 549 -3.52 37.72 36.61
N SER A 550 -2.68 38.74 36.80
CA SER A 550 -2.64 39.91 35.91
C SER A 550 -2.04 39.57 34.55
N MET A 551 -2.82 39.79 33.48
CA MET A 551 -2.39 39.58 32.10
C MET A 551 -1.30 40.56 31.64
N THR A 552 -1.00 41.62 32.40
CA THR A 552 0.19 42.46 32.11
C THR A 552 1.50 41.70 32.28
N TRP A 553 1.49 40.63 33.08
CA TRP A 553 2.62 39.74 33.31
C TRP A 553 2.57 38.48 32.43
N TYR A 554 1.69 38.45 31.42
CA TYR A 554 1.64 37.37 30.43
C TYR A 554 2.79 37.51 29.40
N GLU A 555 4.02 37.46 29.90
CA GLU A 555 5.25 37.49 29.13
C GLU A 555 6.25 36.48 29.71
N ILE A 556 7.32 36.18 28.97
CA ILE A 556 8.36 35.27 29.48
C ILE A 556 9.15 36.02 30.55
N PRO A 557 9.21 35.53 31.79
CA PRO A 557 9.96 36.19 32.84
C PRO A 557 11.44 36.35 32.50
N ARG A 558 11.97 37.56 32.60
CA ARG A 558 13.42 37.81 32.45
C ARG A 558 14.25 37.27 33.63
N ASN A 559 13.59 37.01 34.76
CA ASN A 559 14.25 36.49 35.97
C ASN A 559 14.40 34.96 35.88
N GLN A 560 15.65 34.50 35.80
CA GLN A 560 15.95 33.06 35.70
C GLN A 560 15.50 32.25 36.93
N GLY A 561 15.53 32.85 38.13
CA GLY A 561 15.04 32.19 39.34
C GLY A 561 13.54 31.89 39.28
N LEU A 562 12.75 32.81 38.72
CA LEU A 562 11.32 32.61 38.48
C LEU A 562 11.07 31.52 37.43
N LEU A 563 11.80 31.53 36.31
CA LEU A 563 11.74 30.45 35.31
C LEU A 563 12.09 29.09 35.93
N ASN A 564 13.12 29.05 36.78
CA ASN A 564 13.52 27.84 37.49
C ASN A 564 12.44 27.39 38.50
N ALA A 565 11.70 28.30 39.12
CA ALA A 565 10.58 27.95 40.00
C ALA A 565 9.41 27.37 39.18
N ILE A 566 9.09 27.97 38.04
CA ILE A 566 8.01 27.51 37.15
C ILE A 566 8.29 26.08 36.66
N ILE A 567 9.52 25.79 36.21
CA ILE A 567 9.83 24.47 35.67
C ILE A 567 9.72 23.33 36.70
N THR A 568 9.88 23.60 38.00
CA THR A 568 9.70 22.57 39.04
C THR A 568 8.29 21.99 39.09
N ARG A 569 7.28 22.77 38.63
CA ARG A 569 5.87 22.38 38.57
C ARG A 569 5.40 22.10 37.14
N ALA A 570 6.29 22.24 36.15
CA ALA A 570 5.93 22.04 34.76
C ALA A 570 5.72 20.53 34.45
N PRO A 571 4.75 20.18 33.59
CA PRO A 571 4.57 18.81 33.13
C PRO A 571 5.86 18.27 32.50
N ARG A 572 6.27 17.06 32.91
CA ARG A 572 7.44 16.35 32.36
C ARG A 572 7.29 15.99 30.87
N GLU A 573 6.13 16.21 30.28
CA GLU A 573 5.88 16.03 28.85
C GLU A 573 6.54 17.11 27.99
N LEU A 574 6.81 18.31 28.55
CA LEU A 574 7.35 19.48 27.82
C LEU A 574 8.88 19.54 27.78
N PHE A 575 9.55 18.76 28.64
CA PHE A 575 11.01 18.73 28.76
C PHE A 575 11.48 17.44 29.44
N ASN A 576 12.68 16.98 29.10
CA ASN A 576 13.24 15.77 29.70
C ASN A 576 13.85 16.01 31.10
N GLN A 577 14.25 14.94 31.79
CA GLN A 577 14.79 15.04 33.15
C GLN A 577 16.08 15.87 33.25
N ASN A 578 16.93 15.82 32.22
CA ASN A 578 18.21 16.53 32.17
C ASN A 578 18.07 18.00 31.76
N CYS A 579 16.88 18.43 31.32
CA CYS A 579 16.62 19.79 30.84
C CYS A 579 17.62 20.22 29.74
N ASP A 580 17.96 19.28 28.84
CA ASP A 580 18.69 19.49 27.58
C ASP A 580 17.81 19.27 26.33
N LEU A 581 16.53 18.95 26.53
CA LEU A 581 15.56 18.76 25.45
C LEU A 581 14.19 19.33 25.85
N LEU A 582 13.67 20.27 25.06
CA LEU A 582 12.27 20.69 25.11
C LEU A 582 11.47 20.11 23.94
N THR A 583 10.17 20.05 24.13
CA THR A 583 9.20 19.70 23.10
C THR A 583 8.22 20.84 22.88
N VAL A 584 7.98 21.17 21.61
CA VAL A 584 6.86 22.02 21.19
C VAL A 584 5.86 21.11 20.49
N TYR A 585 4.70 20.93 21.11
CA TYR A 585 3.60 20.18 20.54
C TYR A 585 2.77 21.10 19.65
N VAL A 586 2.50 20.66 18.42
CA VAL A 586 1.68 21.36 17.44
C VAL A 586 0.54 20.43 17.06
N TYR A 587 -0.68 20.77 17.46
CA TYR A 587 -1.87 19.99 17.15
C TYR A 587 -2.43 20.47 15.82
N LEU A 588 -2.56 19.54 14.87
CA LEU A 588 -2.97 19.83 13.51
C LEU A 588 -4.43 19.46 13.28
N LYS A 589 -5.08 20.21 12.39
CA LYS A 589 -6.46 19.93 11.98
C LYS A 589 -6.56 18.63 11.17
N ASP A 590 -5.54 18.35 10.38
CA ASP A 590 -5.38 17.13 9.59
C ASP A 590 -3.89 16.87 9.30
N HIS A 591 -3.57 15.68 8.80
CA HIS A 591 -2.25 15.29 8.31
C HIS A 591 -2.13 15.35 6.78
N LYS A 592 -2.93 16.20 6.11
CA LYS A 592 -2.85 16.27 4.65
C LYS A 592 -1.48 16.76 4.20
N ALA A 593 -1.09 16.33 3.00
CA ALA A 593 0.17 16.69 2.36
C ALA A 593 0.53 18.19 2.46
N ASP A 594 -0.44 19.08 2.18
CA ASP A 594 -0.22 20.54 2.18
C ASP A 594 -0.01 21.09 3.60
N THR A 595 -0.79 20.60 4.58
CA THR A 595 -0.69 20.98 6.01
C THR A 595 0.68 20.60 6.55
N LEU A 596 1.08 19.34 6.37
CA LEU A 596 2.37 18.83 6.82
C LEU A 596 3.54 19.58 6.17
N THR A 597 3.45 19.82 4.85
CA THR A 597 4.49 20.56 4.12
C THR A 597 4.66 21.97 4.66
N SER A 598 3.56 22.67 4.96
CA SER A 598 3.59 24.04 5.48
C SER A 598 4.26 24.12 6.85
N VAL A 599 3.94 23.16 7.75
CA VAL A 599 4.53 23.10 9.10
C VAL A 599 6.03 22.75 9.01
N VAL A 600 6.40 21.73 8.23
CA VAL A 600 7.80 21.35 8.05
C VAL A 600 8.62 22.51 7.51
N GLN A 601 8.15 23.18 6.45
CA GLN A 601 8.85 24.31 5.85
C GLN A 601 9.04 25.46 6.84
N THR A 602 8.02 25.77 7.65
CA THR A 602 8.10 26.82 8.66
C THR A 602 9.18 26.49 9.70
N VAL A 603 9.21 25.25 10.21
CA VAL A 603 10.23 24.84 11.21
C VAL A 603 11.62 24.74 10.58
N GLU A 604 11.77 24.23 9.35
CA GLU A 604 13.05 24.18 8.64
C GLU A 604 13.63 25.59 8.41
N GLN A 605 12.80 26.53 7.95
CA GLN A 605 13.21 27.92 7.73
C GLN A 605 13.57 28.63 9.03
N PHE A 606 12.82 28.37 10.11
CA PHE A 606 13.12 28.89 11.43
C PHE A 606 14.44 28.33 11.96
N ALA A 607 14.64 27.01 11.88
CA ALA A 607 15.86 26.34 12.29
C ALA A 607 17.09 26.84 11.51
N ALA A 608 16.95 27.09 10.20
CA ALA A 608 18.03 27.60 9.37
C ALA A 608 18.54 28.99 9.79
N THR A 609 17.71 29.78 10.49
CA THR A 609 18.03 31.15 10.91
C THR A 609 18.31 31.29 12.41
N HIS A 610 17.76 30.40 13.25
CA HIS A 610 17.82 30.49 14.71
C HIS A 610 18.65 29.38 15.38
N ASN A 611 19.12 28.38 14.63
CA ASN A 611 20.04 27.38 15.18
C ASN A 611 21.39 28.01 15.55
N SER A 612 21.89 27.65 16.73
CA SER A 612 23.19 28.08 17.28
C SER A 612 23.85 26.92 18.02
N ASP A 613 25.10 27.08 18.46
CA ASP A 613 25.79 26.04 19.25
C ASP A 613 25.04 25.64 20.53
N GLN A 614 24.17 26.53 21.04
CA GLN A 614 23.41 26.33 22.27
C GLN A 614 21.93 25.93 22.05
N ILE A 615 21.33 26.25 20.90
CA ILE A 615 19.91 25.97 20.65
C ILE A 615 19.79 25.35 19.26
N GLN A 616 19.27 24.13 19.20
CA GLN A 616 19.08 23.39 17.95
C GLN A 616 17.62 22.97 17.84
N PHE A 617 16.92 23.52 16.85
CA PHE A 617 15.58 23.12 16.47
C PHE A 617 15.68 21.90 15.55
N LEU A 618 15.27 20.75 16.08
CA LEU A 618 15.29 19.46 15.39
C LEU A 618 13.88 19.12 14.92
N ASN A 619 13.77 18.86 13.62
CA ASN A 619 12.49 18.63 12.99
C ASN A 619 11.90 17.23 13.27
N ALA A 620 10.57 17.30 13.44
CA ALA A 620 9.52 16.29 13.36
C ALA A 620 9.72 14.99 14.15
N ALA A 621 9.09 14.95 15.31
CA ALA A 621 8.60 13.75 15.98
C ALA A 621 7.05 13.76 15.99
N GLY A 622 6.44 12.72 16.57
CA GLY A 622 4.98 12.53 16.55
C GLY A 622 4.48 11.91 15.23
N ASN A 623 3.22 11.50 15.20
CA ASN A 623 2.62 10.83 14.04
C ASN A 623 2.64 11.73 12.80
N ALA A 624 2.25 13.01 12.93
CA ALA A 624 2.28 13.95 11.81
C ALA A 624 3.72 14.23 11.33
N GLY A 625 4.70 14.25 12.24
CA GLY A 625 6.10 14.43 11.87
C GLY A 625 6.70 13.23 11.14
N ILE A 626 6.36 12.01 11.60
CA ILE A 626 6.71 10.75 10.93
C ILE A 626 6.08 10.69 9.54
N GLU A 627 4.83 11.09 9.40
CA GLU A 627 4.13 11.12 8.12
C GLU A 627 4.74 12.15 7.17
N ALA A 628 5.12 13.33 7.67
CA ALA A 628 5.80 14.34 6.87
C ALA A 628 7.16 13.83 6.36
N ALA A 629 7.95 13.17 7.22
CA ALA A 629 9.19 12.50 6.81
C ALA A 629 8.94 11.41 5.76
N THR A 630 7.87 10.64 5.93
CA THR A 630 7.43 9.61 4.98
C THR A 630 7.09 10.22 3.62
N ASN A 631 6.35 11.32 3.57
CA ASN A 631 5.99 12.02 2.34
C ASN A 631 7.24 12.53 1.59
N ILE A 632 8.22 13.07 2.32
CA ILE A 632 9.50 13.51 1.73
C ILE A 632 10.25 12.33 1.09
N VAL A 633 10.34 11.20 1.80
CA VAL A 633 11.01 10.00 1.29
C VAL A 633 10.25 9.42 0.10
N VAL A 634 8.92 9.28 0.18
CA VAL A 634 8.08 8.79 -0.91
C VAL A 634 8.24 9.65 -2.16
N LYS A 635 8.26 10.98 -2.04
CA LYS A 635 8.45 11.89 -3.17
C LYS A 635 9.75 11.59 -3.92
N ARG A 636 10.84 11.44 -3.18
CA ARG A 636 12.17 11.11 -3.73
C ARG A 636 12.18 9.69 -4.31
N SER A 637 11.63 8.73 -3.58
CA SER A 637 11.60 7.33 -3.97
C SER A 637 10.72 7.08 -5.19
N ASN A 638 9.64 7.82 -5.41
CA ASN A 638 8.78 7.69 -6.58
C ASN A 638 9.55 7.91 -7.89
N VAL A 639 10.26 9.04 -7.97
CA VAL A 639 11.06 9.38 -9.16
C VAL A 639 12.18 8.35 -9.38
N GLN A 640 12.87 7.97 -8.29
CA GLN A 640 13.94 6.99 -8.35
C GLN A 640 13.42 5.62 -8.80
N MET A 641 12.28 5.18 -8.26
CA MET A 641 11.64 3.91 -8.57
C MET A 641 11.21 3.85 -10.04
N LEU A 642 10.51 4.86 -10.54
CA LEU A 642 10.10 4.91 -11.95
C LEU A 642 11.30 4.81 -12.89
N PHE A 643 12.36 5.57 -12.60
CA PHE A 643 13.59 5.51 -13.38
C PHE A 643 14.21 4.10 -13.39
N MET A 644 14.38 3.48 -12.22
CA MET A 644 15.01 2.17 -12.11
C MET A 644 14.16 1.05 -12.73
N VAL A 645 12.84 1.09 -12.57
CA VAL A 645 11.92 0.09 -13.16
C VAL A 645 11.95 0.19 -14.69
N TYR A 646 11.83 1.38 -15.25
CA TYR A 646 11.91 1.54 -16.72
C TYR A 646 13.30 1.20 -17.25
N ALA A 647 14.38 1.54 -16.55
CA ALA A 647 15.73 1.14 -16.94
C ALA A 647 15.88 -0.39 -17.00
N ALA A 648 15.36 -1.10 -15.99
CA ALA A 648 15.35 -2.56 -15.97
C ALA A 648 14.50 -3.15 -17.11
N VAL A 649 13.28 -2.66 -17.33
CA VAL A 649 12.39 -3.11 -18.41
C VAL A 649 13.03 -2.87 -19.79
N ILE A 650 13.64 -1.70 -20.01
CA ILE A 650 14.36 -1.36 -21.24
C ILE A 650 15.51 -2.35 -21.47
N ALA A 651 16.33 -2.60 -20.44
CA ALA A 651 17.47 -3.50 -20.53
C ALA A 651 17.02 -4.94 -20.86
N LEU A 652 15.98 -5.43 -20.20
CA LEU A 652 15.45 -6.77 -20.43
C LEU A 652 14.78 -6.92 -21.79
N CYS A 653 13.95 -5.96 -22.20
CA CYS A 653 13.39 -5.94 -23.55
C CYS A 653 14.49 -5.90 -24.62
N PHE A 654 15.58 -5.17 -24.35
CA PHE A 654 16.73 -5.13 -25.25
C PHE A 654 17.43 -6.49 -25.34
N ILE A 655 17.60 -7.18 -24.22
CA ILE A 655 18.16 -8.55 -24.18
C ILE A 655 17.26 -9.53 -24.95
N THR A 656 15.94 -9.46 -24.75
CA THR A 656 14.97 -10.36 -25.39
C THR A 656 14.90 -10.15 -26.90
N PHE A 657 14.75 -8.90 -27.36
CA PHE A 657 14.53 -8.62 -28.78
C PHE A 657 15.81 -8.38 -29.57
N ARG A 658 16.90 -7.98 -28.90
CA ARG A 658 18.16 -7.51 -29.51
C ARG A 658 17.92 -6.41 -30.56
N SER A 659 16.92 -5.55 -30.31
CA SER A 659 16.48 -4.51 -31.23
C SER A 659 15.93 -3.32 -30.46
N TRP A 660 16.62 -2.17 -30.53
CA TRP A 660 16.18 -0.95 -29.86
C TRP A 660 14.81 -0.46 -30.36
N ARG A 661 14.48 -0.72 -31.64
CA ARG A 661 13.18 -0.39 -32.24
C ARG A 661 12.04 -1.18 -31.59
N ALA A 662 12.26 -2.46 -31.33
CA ALA A 662 11.31 -3.31 -30.64
C ALA A 662 11.12 -2.85 -29.18
N VAL A 663 12.21 -2.48 -28.51
CA VAL A 663 12.16 -1.91 -27.15
C VAL A 663 11.29 -0.66 -27.10
N VAL A 664 11.48 0.29 -28.03
CA VAL A 664 10.65 1.51 -28.09
C VAL A 664 9.17 1.17 -28.33
N CYS A 665 8.87 0.21 -29.21
CA CYS A 665 7.49 -0.23 -29.46
C CYS A 665 6.83 -0.83 -28.21
N THR A 666 7.60 -1.49 -27.34
CA THR A 666 7.11 -2.10 -26.10
C THR A 666 7.00 -1.10 -24.95
N VAL A 667 7.98 -0.21 -24.78
CA VAL A 667 8.08 0.66 -23.59
C VAL A 667 7.17 1.88 -23.68
N LEU A 668 7.01 2.49 -24.86
CA LEU A 668 6.18 3.70 -25.00
C LEU A 668 4.71 3.49 -24.59
N PRO A 669 4.03 2.39 -24.98
CA PRO A 669 2.68 2.12 -24.48
C PRO A 669 2.61 1.99 -22.96
N LEU A 670 3.60 1.37 -22.33
CA LEU A 670 3.66 1.23 -20.87
C LEU A 670 3.87 2.57 -20.18
N MET A 671 4.72 3.44 -20.74
CA MET A 671 4.91 4.80 -20.24
C MET A 671 3.62 5.62 -20.33
N LEU A 672 2.89 5.51 -21.44
CA LEU A 672 1.60 6.17 -21.60
C LEU A 672 0.61 5.69 -20.53
N THR A 673 0.51 4.39 -20.29
CA THR A 673 -0.37 3.85 -19.23
C THR A 673 -0.01 4.39 -17.85
N SER A 674 1.29 4.46 -17.50
CA SER A 674 1.71 4.99 -16.20
C SER A 674 1.36 6.46 -16.02
N ILE A 675 1.57 7.30 -17.04
CA ILE A 675 1.16 8.72 -17.02
C ILE A 675 -0.36 8.84 -16.86
N LEU A 676 -1.14 8.02 -17.57
CA LEU A 676 -2.59 8.02 -17.44
C LEU A 676 -3.06 7.47 -16.09
N CYS A 677 -2.32 6.57 -15.47
CA CYS A 677 -2.57 6.08 -14.12
C CYS A 677 -2.34 7.20 -13.09
N GLU A 678 -1.27 7.98 -13.23
CA GLU A 678 -1.05 9.18 -12.40
C GLU A 678 -2.15 10.23 -12.60
N ALA A 679 -2.61 10.44 -13.84
CA ALA A 679 -3.75 11.32 -14.12
C ALA A 679 -5.05 10.82 -13.47
N LEU A 680 -5.27 9.49 -13.48
CA LEU A 680 -6.39 8.85 -12.78
C LEU A 680 -6.30 9.05 -11.27
N MET A 681 -5.11 8.96 -10.69
CA MET A 681 -4.88 9.23 -9.26
C MET A 681 -5.31 10.66 -8.89
N VAL A 682 -4.98 11.65 -9.72
CA VAL A 682 -5.44 13.04 -9.52
C VAL A 682 -6.96 13.13 -9.64
N GLY A 683 -7.55 12.54 -10.68
CA GLY A 683 -9.00 12.56 -10.92
C GLY A 683 -9.83 11.90 -9.80
N LEU A 684 -9.25 10.92 -9.11
CA LEU A 684 -9.90 10.20 -8.00
C LEU A 684 -9.47 10.69 -6.61
N ASN A 685 -8.65 11.76 -6.53
CA ASN A 685 -8.10 12.28 -5.28
C ASN A 685 -7.34 11.21 -4.47
N ILE A 686 -6.50 10.43 -5.15
CA ILE A 686 -5.61 9.42 -4.57
C ILE A 686 -4.18 9.98 -4.59
N GLY A 687 -3.56 10.11 -3.42
CA GLY A 687 -2.17 10.55 -3.29
C GLY A 687 -1.15 9.43 -3.52
N VAL A 688 0.06 9.79 -3.93
CA VAL A 688 1.20 8.86 -3.95
C VAL A 688 1.76 8.76 -2.54
N LYS A 689 1.64 7.58 -1.93
CA LYS A 689 2.07 7.27 -0.56
C LYS A 689 2.68 5.88 -0.50
N VAL A 690 3.20 5.45 0.65
CA VAL A 690 3.82 4.13 0.84
C VAL A 690 2.97 3.00 0.25
N ALA A 691 1.67 3.09 0.45
CA ALA A 691 0.67 2.15 -0.01
C ALA A 691 0.51 2.09 -1.55
N THR A 692 0.47 3.25 -2.22
CA THR A 692 0.18 3.37 -3.65
C THR A 692 1.44 3.39 -4.52
N LEU A 693 2.60 3.67 -3.92
CA LEU A 693 3.89 3.78 -4.58
C LEU A 693 4.24 2.53 -5.42
N PRO A 694 4.06 1.29 -4.92
CA PRO A 694 4.46 0.10 -5.68
C PRO A 694 3.58 -0.15 -6.91
N VAL A 695 2.35 0.38 -6.97
CA VAL A 695 1.37 0.01 -8.01
C VAL A 695 1.87 0.24 -9.41
N ILE A 696 2.49 1.39 -9.67
CA ILE A 696 2.97 1.71 -11.01
C ILE A 696 4.08 0.73 -11.41
N ALA A 697 5.02 0.44 -10.50
CA ALA A 697 6.04 -0.58 -10.76
C ALA A 697 5.42 -1.97 -11.01
N LEU A 698 4.43 -2.35 -10.20
CA LEU A 698 3.74 -3.62 -10.31
C LEU A 698 2.99 -3.74 -11.64
N GLY A 699 2.27 -2.70 -12.03
CA GLY A 699 1.53 -2.64 -13.28
C GLY A 699 2.44 -2.55 -14.50
N VAL A 700 3.60 -1.91 -14.41
CA VAL A 700 4.60 -1.89 -15.49
C VAL A 700 5.24 -3.26 -15.68
N GLY A 701 5.62 -3.94 -14.59
CA GLY A 701 6.14 -5.31 -14.63
C GLY A 701 5.16 -6.24 -15.36
N ILE A 702 3.96 -6.42 -14.80
CA ILE A 702 2.93 -7.28 -15.39
C ILE A 702 2.49 -6.82 -16.79
N GLY A 703 2.47 -5.51 -17.03
CA GLY A 703 2.07 -4.92 -18.30
C GLY A 703 3.02 -5.24 -19.46
N VAL A 704 4.32 -5.42 -19.18
CA VAL A 704 5.32 -5.69 -20.23
C VAL A 704 5.04 -7.01 -20.95
N ASP A 705 4.49 -7.99 -20.23
CA ASP A 705 4.21 -9.33 -20.74
C ASP A 705 3.32 -9.31 -21.99
N TYR A 706 2.29 -8.47 -21.98
CA TYR A 706 1.36 -8.38 -23.11
C TYR A 706 2.09 -7.97 -24.40
N ALA A 707 2.98 -6.99 -24.31
CA ALA A 707 3.79 -6.55 -25.43
C ALA A 707 4.89 -7.57 -25.78
N LEU A 708 5.51 -8.23 -24.78
CA LEU A 708 6.53 -9.26 -25.01
C LEU A 708 5.99 -10.44 -25.82
N TYR A 709 4.82 -10.98 -25.44
CA TYR A 709 4.22 -12.11 -26.13
C TYR A 709 3.83 -11.77 -27.58
N ILE A 710 3.11 -10.65 -27.78
CA ILE A 710 2.67 -10.23 -29.12
C ILE A 710 3.87 -9.91 -30.02
N LEU A 711 4.82 -9.13 -29.51
CA LEU A 711 5.95 -8.66 -30.32
C LEU A 711 6.96 -9.77 -30.61
N SER A 712 7.17 -10.73 -29.70
CA SER A 712 8.05 -11.89 -29.93
C SER A 712 7.56 -12.75 -31.10
N VAL A 713 6.25 -13.04 -31.15
CA VAL A 713 5.65 -13.78 -32.27
C VAL A 713 5.69 -12.97 -33.57
N THR A 714 5.37 -11.67 -33.48
CA THR A 714 5.41 -10.76 -34.65
C THR A 714 6.82 -10.68 -35.25
N LEU A 715 7.85 -10.48 -34.42
CA LEU A 715 9.25 -10.40 -34.86
C LEU A 715 9.75 -11.71 -35.45
N THR A 716 9.30 -12.86 -34.93
CA THR A 716 9.67 -14.16 -35.46
C THR A 716 9.13 -14.34 -36.89
N ASN A 717 7.86 -14.00 -37.13
CA ASN A 717 7.26 -14.10 -38.47
C ASN A 717 7.80 -13.05 -39.44
N LEU A 718 8.10 -11.84 -38.97
CA LEU A 718 8.81 -10.82 -39.77
C LEU A 718 10.19 -11.30 -40.22
N ARG A 719 10.92 -12.02 -39.35
CA ARG A 719 12.22 -12.64 -39.70
C ARG A 719 12.07 -13.78 -40.71
N ASN A 720 10.92 -14.44 -40.74
CA ASN A 720 10.59 -15.49 -41.70
C ASN A 720 10.08 -14.94 -43.06
N GLY A 721 10.06 -13.61 -43.24
CA GLY A 721 9.72 -12.96 -44.51
C GLY A 721 8.26 -12.52 -44.66
N SER A 722 7.41 -12.71 -43.64
CA SER A 722 6.03 -12.23 -43.67
C SER A 722 5.94 -10.70 -43.66
N SER A 723 4.86 -10.14 -44.23
CA SER A 723 4.54 -8.72 -44.07
C SER A 723 4.21 -8.40 -42.60
N LEU A 724 4.28 -7.12 -42.21
CA LEU A 724 3.96 -6.72 -40.82
C LEU A 724 2.51 -7.06 -40.46
N SER A 725 1.56 -6.82 -41.37
CA SER A 725 0.15 -7.18 -41.18
C SER A 725 -0.01 -8.68 -40.97
N ASP A 726 0.57 -9.51 -41.84
CA ASP A 726 0.43 -10.97 -41.73
C ASP A 726 1.11 -11.50 -40.45
N ALA A 727 2.31 -10.99 -40.13
CA ALA A 727 3.05 -11.38 -38.94
C ALA A 727 2.29 -11.01 -37.64
N TYR A 728 1.69 -9.83 -37.60
CA TYR A 728 0.91 -9.36 -36.46
C TYR A 728 -0.44 -10.09 -36.36
N TYR A 729 -1.12 -10.33 -37.48
CA TYR A 729 -2.37 -11.10 -37.52
C TYR A 729 -2.17 -12.54 -37.01
N LEU A 730 -1.06 -13.19 -37.37
CA LEU A 730 -0.67 -14.49 -36.80
C LEU A 730 -0.38 -14.41 -35.29
N ALA A 731 0.23 -13.32 -34.83
CA ALA A 731 0.43 -13.09 -33.40
C ALA A 731 -0.90 -12.90 -32.65
N LEU A 732 -1.87 -12.19 -33.22
CA LEU A 732 -3.20 -12.00 -32.68
C LEU A 732 -3.96 -13.32 -32.50
N LEU A 733 -3.93 -14.18 -33.53
CA LEU A 733 -4.63 -15.46 -33.51
C LEU A 733 -4.05 -16.45 -32.51
N SER A 734 -2.74 -16.40 -32.26
CA SER A 734 -2.04 -17.33 -31.38
C SER A 734 -1.97 -16.84 -29.93
N THR A 735 -1.45 -15.64 -29.70
CA THR A 735 -1.19 -15.08 -28.37
C THR A 735 -2.15 -13.95 -28.02
N GLY A 736 -2.59 -13.15 -29.00
CA GLY A 736 -3.48 -12.01 -28.77
C GLY A 736 -4.82 -12.38 -28.14
N LYS A 737 -5.43 -13.50 -28.54
CA LYS A 737 -6.65 -14.05 -27.89
C LYS A 737 -6.47 -14.25 -26.39
N VAL A 738 -5.33 -14.82 -25.98
CA VAL A 738 -5.02 -15.08 -24.57
C VAL A 738 -4.66 -13.78 -23.86
N VAL A 739 -3.98 -12.84 -24.52
CA VAL A 739 -3.71 -11.50 -23.98
C VAL A 739 -5.01 -10.73 -23.71
N VAL A 740 -5.98 -10.76 -24.63
CA VAL A 740 -7.29 -10.12 -24.43
C VAL A 740 -8.03 -10.75 -23.25
N MET A 741 -8.09 -12.09 -23.21
CA MET A 741 -8.75 -12.81 -22.12
C MET A 741 -8.11 -12.46 -20.77
N THR A 742 -6.79 -12.53 -20.67
CA THR A 742 -6.05 -12.27 -19.42
C THR A 742 -6.19 -10.82 -18.98
N GLY A 743 -6.02 -9.84 -19.87
CA GLY A 743 -6.21 -8.42 -19.52
C GLY A 743 -7.61 -8.10 -19.01
N ILE A 744 -8.66 -8.64 -19.66
CA ILE A 744 -10.04 -8.46 -19.20
C ILE A 744 -10.30 -9.20 -17.89
N THR A 745 -9.84 -10.44 -17.77
CA THR A 745 -10.08 -11.27 -16.57
C THR A 745 -9.41 -10.68 -15.35
N LEU A 746 -8.13 -10.32 -15.47
CA LEU A 746 -7.38 -9.72 -14.38
C LEU A 746 -7.91 -8.32 -14.06
N GLY A 747 -8.24 -7.52 -15.09
CA GLY A 747 -8.86 -6.22 -14.92
C GLY A 747 -10.16 -6.30 -14.14
N ILE A 748 -11.12 -7.13 -14.57
CA ILE A 748 -12.42 -7.30 -13.89
C ILE A 748 -12.23 -7.88 -12.49
N ALA A 749 -11.41 -8.92 -12.34
CA ALA A 749 -11.25 -9.60 -11.05
C ALA A 749 -10.64 -8.67 -9.99
N VAL A 750 -9.63 -7.86 -10.36
CA VAL A 750 -9.01 -6.89 -9.44
C VAL A 750 -9.91 -5.66 -9.22
N LEU A 751 -10.68 -5.22 -10.21
CA LEU A 751 -11.67 -4.15 -10.03
C LEU A 751 -12.75 -4.50 -9.01
N THR A 752 -13.03 -5.77 -8.74
CA THR A 752 -13.97 -6.14 -7.67
C THR A 752 -13.54 -5.67 -6.28
N TRP A 753 -12.25 -5.40 -6.07
CA TRP A 753 -11.73 -4.93 -4.78
C TRP A 753 -12.15 -3.51 -4.45
N VAL A 754 -12.68 -2.76 -5.43
CA VAL A 754 -13.35 -1.47 -5.20
C VAL A 754 -14.45 -1.59 -4.16
N LEU A 755 -14.99 -2.78 -3.92
CA LEU A 755 -16.01 -3.05 -2.91
C LEU A 755 -15.45 -3.31 -1.51
N SER A 756 -14.12 -3.39 -1.33
CA SER A 756 -13.49 -3.64 -0.03
C SER A 756 -13.72 -2.49 0.96
N PRO A 757 -14.02 -2.76 2.24
CA PRO A 757 -14.11 -1.71 3.27
C PRO A 757 -12.76 -1.03 3.52
N ILE A 758 -11.66 -1.72 3.19
CA ILE A 758 -10.30 -1.19 3.29
C ILE A 758 -10.05 -0.34 2.05
N LYS A 759 -10.02 0.98 2.25
CA LYS A 759 -9.83 1.95 1.17
C LYS A 759 -8.51 1.73 0.45
N PHE A 760 -7.45 1.39 1.18
CA PHE A 760 -6.17 1.02 0.58
C PHE A 760 -6.33 -0.06 -0.50
N GLN A 761 -6.99 -1.19 -0.17
CA GLN A 761 -7.21 -2.28 -1.12
C GLN A 761 -8.10 -1.84 -2.30
N ALA A 762 -9.10 -1.01 -2.04
CA ALA A 762 -9.97 -0.47 -3.08
C ALA A 762 -9.20 0.42 -4.07
N ASP A 763 -8.36 1.34 -3.56
CA ASP A 763 -7.52 2.22 -4.40
C ASP A 763 -6.55 1.37 -5.25
N MET A 764 -5.93 0.33 -4.67
CA MET A 764 -5.08 -0.61 -5.42
C MET A 764 -5.85 -1.32 -6.53
N GLY A 765 -7.08 -1.76 -6.23
CA GLY A 765 -7.96 -2.44 -7.18
C GLY A 765 -8.28 -1.58 -8.40
N ILE A 766 -8.54 -0.29 -8.19
CA ILE A 766 -8.80 0.68 -9.27
C ILE A 766 -7.55 0.85 -10.13
N LEU A 767 -6.42 1.15 -9.51
CA LEU A 767 -5.18 1.48 -10.22
C LEU A 767 -4.64 0.27 -10.99
N LEU A 768 -4.53 -0.91 -10.36
CA LEU A 768 -4.09 -2.14 -11.02
C LEU A 768 -5.07 -2.60 -12.10
N GLY A 769 -6.38 -2.54 -11.83
CA GLY A 769 -7.41 -2.89 -12.80
C GLY A 769 -7.34 -2.00 -14.05
N PHE A 770 -7.18 -0.69 -13.85
CA PHE A 770 -6.94 0.26 -14.93
C PHE A 770 -5.67 -0.09 -15.71
N MET A 771 -4.54 -0.30 -15.03
CA MET A 771 -3.27 -0.61 -15.67
C MET A 771 -3.32 -1.92 -16.47
N PHE A 772 -3.95 -2.97 -15.97
CA PHE A 772 -4.08 -4.23 -16.72
C PHE A 772 -4.87 -4.06 -18.03
N ILE A 773 -5.99 -3.33 -17.97
CA ILE A 773 -6.80 -3.06 -19.16
C ILE A 773 -6.03 -2.15 -20.13
N TRP A 774 -5.42 -1.07 -19.64
CA TRP A 774 -4.74 -0.11 -20.51
C TRP A 774 -3.44 -0.63 -21.09
N ASN A 775 -2.68 -1.45 -20.35
CA ASN A 775 -1.49 -2.13 -20.88
C ASN A 775 -1.88 -3.16 -21.96
N MET A 776 -2.99 -3.87 -21.79
CA MET A 776 -3.53 -4.76 -22.83
C MET A 776 -3.92 -3.95 -24.09
N VAL A 777 -4.64 -2.84 -23.93
CA VAL A 777 -5.01 -1.95 -25.04
C VAL A 777 -3.76 -1.38 -25.73
N GLY A 778 -2.78 -0.92 -24.97
CA GLY A 778 -1.50 -0.43 -25.48
C GLY A 778 -0.75 -1.50 -26.27
N ALA A 779 -0.72 -2.74 -25.78
CA ALA A 779 -0.09 -3.88 -26.45
C ALA A 779 -0.80 -4.27 -27.76
N LEU A 780 -2.13 -4.15 -27.82
CA LEU A 780 -2.90 -4.52 -29.01
C LEU A 780 -2.99 -3.41 -30.04
N VAL A 781 -3.02 -2.13 -29.63
CA VAL A 781 -3.25 -1.00 -30.54
C VAL A 781 -1.97 -0.24 -30.84
N LEU A 782 -1.21 0.15 -29.81
CA LEU A 782 -0.09 1.06 -29.97
C LEU A 782 1.20 0.34 -30.39
N VAL A 783 1.42 -0.90 -29.96
CA VAL A 783 2.56 -1.72 -30.42
C VAL A 783 2.56 -1.91 -31.94
N PRO A 784 1.49 -2.39 -32.61
CA PRO A 784 1.49 -2.53 -34.07
C PRO A 784 1.59 -1.19 -34.80
N ALA A 785 0.99 -0.12 -34.25
CA ALA A 785 1.09 1.22 -34.81
C ALA A 785 2.53 1.75 -34.81
N LEU A 786 3.25 1.59 -33.69
CA LEU A 786 4.68 1.94 -33.58
C LEU A 786 5.55 1.03 -34.46
N ALA A 787 5.22 -0.27 -34.51
CA ALA A 787 5.91 -1.23 -35.35
C ALA A 787 5.85 -0.86 -36.85
N HIS A 788 4.73 -0.32 -37.34
CA HIS A 788 4.62 0.14 -38.73
C HIS A 788 5.73 1.13 -39.13
N PHE A 789 6.03 2.10 -38.26
CA PHE A 789 7.02 3.13 -38.56
C PHE A 789 8.45 2.73 -38.19
N LEU A 790 8.63 1.90 -37.16
CA LEU A 790 9.95 1.55 -36.63
C LEU A 790 10.50 0.22 -37.17
N LEU A 791 9.66 -0.79 -37.37
CA LEU A 791 10.04 -2.13 -37.83
C LEU A 791 9.85 -2.25 -39.34
N LYS A 792 10.86 -1.81 -40.11
CA LYS A 792 10.89 -2.04 -41.57
C LYS A 792 11.22 -3.51 -41.90
N PRO A 793 10.49 -4.16 -42.82
CA PRO A 793 10.90 -5.47 -43.35
C PRO A 793 12.26 -5.34 -44.03
N LYS A 794 13.20 -6.25 -43.75
CA LYS A 794 14.40 -6.37 -44.59
C LYS A 794 13.95 -6.94 -45.94
N SER A 795 13.95 -6.12 -46.99
CA SER A 795 13.85 -6.59 -48.36
C SER A 795 15.10 -7.41 -48.67
N PHE A 796 14.98 -8.74 -48.70
CA PHE A 796 15.99 -9.54 -49.38
C PHE A 796 15.77 -9.38 -50.89
N PRO A 797 16.81 -9.04 -51.68
CA PRO A 797 16.69 -9.04 -53.12
C PRO A 797 16.42 -10.48 -53.56
N VAL A 798 15.28 -10.69 -54.23
CA VAL A 798 15.00 -11.92 -54.96
C VAL A 798 15.96 -11.91 -56.15
N THR A 799 17.11 -12.57 -56.03
CA THR A 799 17.89 -12.94 -57.20
C THR A 799 17.10 -13.98 -57.96
N ALA A 800 16.72 -13.62 -59.19
CA ALA A 800 16.00 -14.42 -60.17
C ALA A 800 16.72 -15.73 -60.50
#